data_AF-A0A963ZQN5-F1
#
_entry.id   AF-A0A963ZQN5-F1
#
_cell.length_a   1.000
_cell.length_b   1.000
_cell.length_c   1.000
_cell.angle_alpha   90.00
_cell.angle_beta   90.00
_cell.angle_gamma   90.00
#
_symmetry.space_group_name_H-M   'P 1'
#
loop_
_entity.id
_entity.type
_entity.pdbx_description
1 polymer ?
#
loop_
_entity_poly.entity_id
_entity_poly.type
_entity_poly.pdbx_seq_one_letter_code
_entity_poly.pdbx_strand_id
1 'polypeptide(L)'
;MMKLHPYILLIIIFTQHLFIFAQNDNSVLIVEFGNQILVNNKTDNPKIKILTKDYETFEVESKWANFQPFLSNGIKNKNEIKFETFLNPGKYFIELIMPGGKFGKWQGKIILNDNAIPMELFSFTADPESDEPPKYWSTLIELEIIQKQNIFSISAENQETALNSISFYPKREDKIFLKDGKIQWSDQFNFPNLELAIDLINNGNVNEAEKIVNAVPDKDYCFEKALLKMAIAGRLETENPKQLIENAKHLLTTESTENPSDEVLWNLRIAELFSYGLESYERRGWDWNKQITESGIFDHINFSGMAFEEITNIENHPLNIRASYELAKVCYWNWVEQHGEKLIVNADEHFKKVRKFYPNNKILKMYMGENIQTNEIPNNINDVPEWAFLQKAALDGVVDIIHYWVENRQANNGEFGGKFDDDVEMMRWWPVARTVAKDSLTLVGMEKLVNGIWESGWIENGFSKKLRDVEHSSEPVADTQPMMIALDYGNPIYVERCMQSLDKIDLWTGINKKGHRHFKSSWYSATEIDTEKPKDCDVEMNTRTVKAIRWLAWYNRHPKAMQFLREWSDSWLEDCMRTDKGKPEGIVPASIHYEEDGIGTYTDNWYESGMFWHYYDYTGGTKMLKEFLSSYLLFNDRKYLEPIELTLKLIERNINKNLDQVEKGSEEWITKMLLESDNFAETIEIWRLLTNNNSYDKLIQQIGSDYIKYRLSGEVAHLENGSMNIINYTYFNRDLLTTEAYFTDRVEIKNLRGGQDIGTSHIEAMYNGSSFADIFYPFSPISWKNVNKNLSAVVNESSDSALSIIVFNHSEETIFPTIVFNHLKNGLYNFDLIEKKSGKTINTKNFEIQKRNSDYTFELKSNSEYFVEIKLIKAIQSQEINLADLAITDSELKISNINNDKVKIEIPIHNIGIVDANDFKIKLYSTNNDADDLIESKNIKLIDAPLDLEIKKEKIDFLIDKKIGEYKIVVDDENKINEITEINNSINFYLN
;
A
#
# COMPACT_ATOMS: atom_id res chain seq x y z
N MET A 1 32.65 14.73 21.97
CA MET A 1 32.78 16.01 22.71
C MET A 1 32.57 17.17 21.75
N MET A 2 31.63 18.06 22.09
CA MET A 2 31.14 19.30 21.45
C MET A 2 31.87 19.89 20.22
N LYS A 3 31.08 20.17 19.17
CA LYS A 3 30.74 21.51 18.60
C LYS A 3 29.89 21.31 17.32
N LEU A 4 28.54 21.41 17.38
CA LEU A 4 27.73 22.61 17.08
C LEU A 4 28.02 23.28 15.73
N HIS A 5 27.12 23.09 14.75
CA HIS A 5 26.81 24.07 13.70
C HIS A 5 25.32 23.97 13.27
N PRO A 6 24.67 25.07 12.84
CA PRO A 6 23.26 25.31 13.05
C PRO A 6 22.45 25.42 11.75
N TYR A 7 21.49 24.53 11.53
CA TYR A 7 20.40 24.68 10.55
C TYR A 7 19.17 23.91 11.02
N ILE A 8 18.56 24.37 12.11
CA ILE A 8 17.16 24.08 12.44
C ILE A 8 16.56 25.42 12.91
N LEU A 9 16.14 26.25 11.95
CA LEU A 9 15.26 27.38 12.20
C LEU A 9 14.52 27.72 10.90
N LEU A 10 13.23 27.39 10.87
CA LEU A 10 12.09 27.85 10.03
C LEU A 10 11.12 26.65 10.08
N ILE A 11 9.97 26.67 10.75
CA ILE A 11 8.87 27.64 10.64
C ILE A 11 8.23 27.80 12.04
N ILE A 12 8.51 28.93 12.68
CA ILE A 12 7.60 29.57 13.64
C ILE A 12 7.63 31.05 13.28
N ILE A 13 6.76 31.45 12.36
CA ILE A 13 6.34 32.84 12.21
C ILE A 13 4.85 32.82 11.87
N PHE A 14 4.00 32.93 12.88
CA PHE A 14 2.86 33.84 12.86
C PHE A 14 2.73 34.47 14.25
N THR A 15 3.28 35.68 14.32
CA THR A 15 2.95 36.83 15.18
C THR A 15 2.32 36.59 16.55
N GLN A 16 3.16 36.88 17.57
CA GLN A 16 2.79 37.26 18.93
C GLN A 16 1.82 38.45 18.95
N HIS A 17 0.73 38.33 19.71
CA HIS A 17 0.26 39.34 20.65
C HIS A 17 -0.41 38.67 21.85
N LEU A 18 0.41 38.31 22.84
CA LEU A 18 -0.04 38.04 24.20
C LEU A 18 0.83 38.90 25.13
N PHE A 19 0.24 39.91 25.76
CA PHE A 19 0.89 40.62 26.86
C PHE A 19 0.80 39.74 28.11
N ILE A 20 1.92 39.21 28.56
CA ILE A 20 2.08 38.67 29.92
C ILE A 20 3.09 39.56 30.66
N PHE A 21 2.65 40.22 31.73
CA PHE A 21 3.54 40.74 32.79
C PHE A 21 3.54 39.77 33.98
N ALA A 22 4.69 39.71 34.67
CA ALA A 22 5.21 38.55 35.40
C ALA A 22 4.70 38.27 36.83
N GLN A 23 4.58 36.96 37.12
CA GLN A 23 5.05 36.15 38.28
C GLN A 23 4.74 36.58 39.75
N ASN A 24 3.85 35.83 40.43
CA ASN A 24 4.20 34.99 41.61
C ASN A 24 3.03 34.09 42.07
N ASP A 25 3.38 32.84 42.37
CA ASP A 25 2.65 31.73 43.01
C ASP A 25 1.25 31.32 42.50
N ASN A 26 1.22 30.19 41.77
CA ASN A 26 0.09 29.33 41.44
C ASN A 26 -1.12 29.97 40.72
N SER A 27 -0.85 30.65 39.61
CA SER A 27 -1.85 31.27 38.73
C SER A 27 -1.83 30.63 37.33
N VAL A 28 -2.97 30.09 36.88
CA VAL A 28 -3.18 29.65 35.49
C VAL A 28 -3.81 30.79 34.68
N LEU A 29 -3.27 30.96 33.47
CA LEU A 29 -3.63 31.93 32.44
C LEU A 29 -5.09 31.78 31.98
N ILE A 30 -5.82 32.89 31.94
CA ILE A 30 -7.08 33.06 31.21
C ILE A 30 -6.71 33.81 29.92
N VAL A 31 -6.95 33.23 28.74
CA VAL A 31 -6.99 34.02 27.50
C VAL A 31 -8.46 34.25 27.17
N GLU A 32 -8.91 35.47 27.39
CA GLU A 32 -10.26 35.94 27.07
C GLU A 32 -10.31 36.28 25.57
N PHE A 33 -11.04 35.49 24.78
CA PHE A 33 -11.39 35.84 23.39
C PHE A 33 -12.93 35.96 23.28
N GLY A 34 -13.44 37.16 23.53
CA GLY A 34 -14.86 37.48 23.35
C GLY A 34 -15.85 36.65 24.20
N ASN A 35 -17.09 36.51 23.72
CA ASN A 35 -18.25 35.97 24.45
C ASN A 35 -18.27 34.43 24.62
N GLN A 36 -17.18 33.71 24.37
CA GLN A 36 -17.13 32.25 24.57
C GLN A 36 -16.88 31.91 26.05
N ILE A 37 -17.62 30.94 26.58
CA ILE A 37 -17.53 30.55 27.98
C ILE A 37 -16.84 29.20 28.10
N LEU A 38 -15.52 29.23 28.25
CA LEU A 38 -14.73 28.07 28.67
C LEU A 38 -14.66 28.04 30.20
N VAL A 39 -14.90 26.87 30.78
CA VAL A 39 -14.95 26.72 32.24
C VAL A 39 -13.56 26.53 32.82
N ASN A 40 -13.04 27.52 33.56
CA ASN A 40 -12.04 27.28 34.61
C ASN A 40 -12.40 28.06 35.89
N ASN A 41 -12.12 27.45 37.02
CA ASN A 41 -12.97 27.38 38.20
C ASN A 41 -12.57 28.36 39.33
N LYS A 42 -12.16 29.59 39.01
CA LYS A 42 -11.82 30.60 40.04
C LYS A 42 -12.26 32.04 39.73
N THR A 43 -13.25 32.21 38.85
CA THR A 43 -14.02 33.46 38.79
C THR A 43 -15.50 33.16 38.98
N ASP A 44 -16.19 33.97 39.79
CA ASP A 44 -17.64 34.10 39.80
C ASP A 44 -18.07 34.73 38.45
N ASN A 45 -17.90 34.02 37.33
CA ASN A 45 -18.51 34.43 36.09
C ASN A 45 -20.00 34.05 36.16
N PRO A 46 -20.94 35.02 36.20
CA PRO A 46 -22.35 34.73 36.40
C PRO A 46 -23.00 33.97 35.23
N LYS A 47 -22.25 33.57 34.19
CA LYS A 47 -22.79 32.92 32.99
C LYS A 47 -22.67 31.40 32.94
N ILE A 48 -21.68 30.74 33.56
CA ILE A 48 -21.60 29.26 33.65
C ILE A 48 -20.98 28.81 34.98
N LYS A 49 -21.54 27.77 35.60
CA LYS A 49 -21.10 27.21 36.89
C LYS A 49 -21.23 25.68 36.95
N ILE A 50 -20.17 24.96 37.30
CA ILE A 50 -20.24 23.50 37.55
C ILE A 50 -21.01 23.24 38.87
N LEU A 51 -21.99 22.32 38.83
CA LEU A 51 -22.91 22.02 39.94
C LEU A 51 -22.57 20.74 40.72
N THR A 52 -21.86 19.79 40.11
CA THR A 52 -21.42 18.57 40.82
C THR A 52 -20.28 18.91 41.77
N LYS A 53 -20.27 18.33 42.99
CA LYS A 53 -19.21 18.61 43.99
C LYS A 53 -18.00 17.68 43.88
N ASP A 54 -18.12 16.58 43.14
CA ASP A 54 -17.14 15.48 43.10
C ASP A 54 -16.44 15.35 41.72
N TYR A 55 -16.02 16.46 41.11
CA TYR A 55 -15.28 16.44 39.83
C TYR A 55 -13.79 16.66 40.05
N GLU A 56 -12.99 16.12 39.13
CA GLU A 56 -11.56 16.34 39.06
C GLU A 56 -11.24 17.11 37.77
N THR A 57 -10.39 18.14 37.88
CA THR A 57 -9.78 18.76 36.71
C THR A 57 -8.57 17.95 36.30
N PHE A 58 -8.36 17.78 35.00
CA PHE A 58 -7.21 17.09 34.47
C PHE A 58 -6.69 17.79 33.21
N GLU A 59 -5.41 17.58 32.93
CA GLU A 59 -4.79 18.04 31.69
C GLU A 59 -5.00 16.98 30.62
N VAL A 60 -5.43 17.38 29.43
CA VAL A 60 -5.54 16.47 28.28
C VAL A 60 -4.14 16.22 27.74
N GLU A 61 -3.87 15.02 27.21
CA GLU A 61 -2.57 14.68 26.62
C GLU A 61 -2.09 15.77 25.65
N SER A 62 -0.80 16.16 25.78
CA SER A 62 -0.20 17.33 25.11
C SER A 62 -0.37 17.37 23.61
N LYS A 63 -0.54 16.21 22.97
CA LYS A 63 -0.81 16.10 21.53
C LYS A 63 -2.09 16.85 21.12
N TRP A 64 -3.11 16.91 21.97
CA TRP A 64 -4.40 17.58 21.69
C TRP A 64 -4.35 19.09 21.83
N ALA A 65 -3.70 19.56 22.90
CA ALA A 65 -3.57 20.98 23.19
C ALA A 65 -2.83 21.73 22.07
N ASN A 66 -2.00 21.04 21.29
CA ASN A 66 -1.33 21.63 20.14
C ASN A 66 -2.25 21.81 18.91
N PHE A 67 -3.25 20.95 18.72
CA PHE A 67 -4.14 20.98 17.55
C PHE A 67 -5.45 21.72 17.79
N GLN A 68 -5.96 21.70 19.02
CA GLN A 68 -7.14 22.46 19.45
C GLN A 68 -6.77 23.11 20.80
N PRO A 69 -6.20 24.33 20.80
CA PRO A 69 -5.61 24.97 21.99
C PRO A 69 -6.54 25.10 23.20
N PHE A 70 -7.85 25.12 22.97
CA PHE A 70 -8.86 25.17 24.02
C PHE A 70 -9.10 23.82 24.73
N LEU A 71 -8.49 22.72 24.26
CA LEU A 71 -8.50 21.40 24.93
C LEU A 71 -7.41 21.24 25.99
N SER A 72 -6.72 22.33 26.37
CA SER A 72 -5.61 22.27 27.34
C SER A 72 -6.01 21.77 28.73
N ASN A 73 -7.30 21.78 29.08
CA ASN A 73 -7.81 21.29 30.36
C ASN A 73 -9.20 20.67 30.18
N GLY A 74 -9.54 19.67 31.00
CA GLY A 74 -10.86 19.03 31.03
C GLY A 74 -11.36 18.76 32.46
N ILE A 75 -12.63 18.37 32.57
CA ILE A 75 -13.29 17.98 33.82
C ILE A 75 -13.82 16.55 33.72
N LYS A 76 -13.65 15.75 34.79
CA LYS A 76 -14.13 14.36 34.86
C LYS A 76 -14.89 14.05 36.14
N ASN A 77 -15.85 13.13 36.07
CA ASN A 77 -16.65 12.63 37.18
C ASN A 77 -16.98 11.14 36.99
N LYS A 78 -17.13 10.39 38.08
CA LYS A 78 -17.46 8.95 38.05
C LYS A 78 -18.83 8.64 37.44
N ASN A 79 -19.79 9.55 37.58
CA ASN A 79 -21.19 9.33 37.21
C ASN A 79 -21.71 10.36 36.21
N GLU A 80 -21.54 11.66 36.50
CA GLU A 80 -22.26 12.72 35.78
C GLU A 80 -21.57 14.08 35.97
N ILE A 81 -21.54 14.90 34.92
CA ILE A 81 -21.08 16.29 34.96
C ILE A 81 -22.29 17.20 34.79
N LYS A 82 -22.55 18.08 35.78
CA LYS A 82 -23.61 19.10 35.70
C LYS A 82 -23.03 20.48 35.66
N PHE A 83 -23.58 21.32 34.80
CA PHE A 83 -23.28 22.75 34.80
C PHE A 83 -24.55 23.57 34.58
N GLU A 84 -24.60 24.68 35.29
CA GLU A 84 -25.62 25.71 35.20
C GLU A 84 -25.11 26.80 34.26
N THR A 85 -25.96 27.27 33.35
CA THR A 85 -25.63 28.36 32.41
C THR A 85 -26.71 29.44 32.44
N PHE A 86 -26.30 30.69 32.21
CA PHE A 86 -27.19 31.85 32.11
C PHE A 86 -27.13 32.45 30.70
N LEU A 87 -27.87 31.85 29.77
CA LEU A 87 -27.95 32.23 28.36
C LEU A 87 -29.26 32.97 28.09
N ASN A 88 -29.27 33.98 27.22
CA ASN A 88 -30.53 34.62 26.85
C ASN A 88 -31.40 33.65 26.03
N PRO A 89 -32.74 33.66 26.18
CA PRO A 89 -33.60 32.84 25.33
C PRO A 89 -33.35 33.09 23.84
N GLY A 90 -33.30 32.02 23.06
CA GLY A 90 -32.93 32.05 21.65
C GLY A 90 -32.38 30.70 21.16
N LYS A 91 -32.05 30.62 19.88
CA LYS A 91 -31.41 29.42 19.30
C LYS A 91 -29.90 29.51 19.42
N TYR A 92 -29.26 28.39 19.72
CA TYR A 92 -27.80 28.28 19.86
C TYR A 92 -27.30 27.02 19.18
N PHE A 93 -26.08 27.08 18.66
CA PHE A 93 -25.24 25.91 18.46
C PHE A 93 -24.43 25.68 19.73
N ILE A 94 -24.48 24.45 20.24
CA ILE A 94 -23.76 24.03 21.42
C ILE A 94 -22.75 22.98 20.97
N GLU A 95 -21.49 23.30 21.14
CA GLU A 95 -20.38 22.42 20.82
C GLU A 95 -19.86 21.77 22.10
N LEU A 96 -19.72 20.46 22.08
CA LEU A 96 -19.21 19.67 23.18
C LEU A 96 -18.02 18.86 22.69
N ILE A 97 -16.87 19.03 23.35
CA ILE A 97 -15.70 18.20 23.10
C ILE A 97 -15.43 17.37 24.33
N MET A 98 -15.43 16.05 24.17
CA MET A 98 -15.24 15.06 25.23
C MET A 98 -13.99 14.23 24.92
N PRO A 99 -13.26 13.71 25.91
CA PRO A 99 -12.13 12.84 25.63
C PRO A 99 -12.60 11.49 25.04
N GLY A 100 -11.66 10.76 24.45
CA GLY A 100 -11.92 9.48 23.83
C GLY A 100 -12.53 8.46 24.79
N GLY A 101 -13.30 7.54 24.22
CA GLY A 101 -14.00 6.52 25.00
C GLY A 101 -13.19 5.25 25.25
N LYS A 102 -13.88 4.17 25.60
CA LYS A 102 -13.41 2.77 25.50
C LYS A 102 -13.98 2.02 24.29
N PHE A 103 -14.99 2.60 23.64
CA PHE A 103 -15.81 1.96 22.63
C PHE A 103 -15.86 2.81 21.37
N GLY A 104 -15.98 2.17 20.21
CA GLY A 104 -16.18 2.85 18.92
C GLY A 104 -17.53 3.59 18.78
N LYS A 105 -18.45 3.47 19.74
CA LYS A 105 -19.65 4.31 19.87
C LYS A 105 -19.64 5.01 21.21
N TRP A 106 -19.87 6.32 21.24
CA TRP A 106 -20.10 7.01 22.50
C TRP A 106 -21.44 6.56 23.11
N GLN A 107 -21.38 5.99 24.31
CA GLN A 107 -22.54 5.59 25.08
C GLN A 107 -22.74 6.57 26.22
N GLY A 108 -23.86 7.28 26.23
CA GLY A 108 -24.12 8.30 27.23
C GLY A 108 -25.40 9.08 26.96
N LYS A 109 -25.66 10.07 27.82
CA LYS A 109 -26.82 10.96 27.75
C LYS A 109 -26.37 12.39 27.97
N ILE A 110 -26.95 13.28 27.19
CA ILE A 110 -26.84 14.73 27.39
C ILE A 110 -28.26 15.24 27.66
N ILE A 111 -28.44 15.94 28.78
CA ILE A 111 -29.75 16.39 29.27
C ILE A 111 -29.72 17.90 29.42
N LEU A 112 -30.75 18.58 28.92
CA LEU A 112 -31.00 20.01 29.13
C LEU A 112 -32.32 20.20 29.87
N ASN A 113 -32.29 20.75 31.08
CA ASN A 113 -33.48 21.03 31.90
C ASN A 113 -34.46 19.83 31.95
N ASP A 114 -33.94 18.63 32.25
CA ASP A 114 -34.67 17.35 32.31
C ASP A 114 -35.06 16.69 30.97
N ASN A 115 -34.74 17.31 29.82
CA ASN A 115 -34.98 16.71 28.51
C ASN A 115 -33.71 16.12 27.94
N ALA A 116 -33.74 14.83 27.58
CA ALA A 116 -32.64 14.19 26.87
C ALA A 116 -32.50 14.75 25.46
N ILE A 117 -31.28 15.11 25.09
CA ILE A 117 -30.92 15.53 23.73
C ILE A 117 -30.56 14.25 22.96
N PRO A 118 -31.35 13.87 21.94
CA PRO A 118 -31.05 12.68 21.14
C PRO A 118 -29.78 12.94 20.32
N MET A 119 -28.77 12.10 20.52
CA MET A 119 -27.57 12.06 19.67
C MET A 119 -27.00 10.67 19.65
N GLU A 120 -26.34 10.34 18.55
CA GLU A 120 -25.49 9.16 18.44
C GLU A 120 -24.14 9.60 17.88
N LEU A 121 -23.05 9.22 18.55
CA LEU A 121 -21.69 9.50 18.07
C LEU A 121 -20.98 8.18 17.82
N PHE A 122 -20.37 8.05 16.64
CA PHE A 122 -19.68 6.86 16.19
C PHE A 122 -18.26 7.21 15.73
N SER A 123 -17.34 6.28 15.91
CA SER A 123 -16.04 6.31 15.26
C SER A 123 -16.23 6.12 13.75
N PHE A 124 -15.50 6.87 12.93
CA PHE A 124 -15.53 6.71 11.47
C PHE A 124 -14.69 5.52 11.00
N THR A 125 -13.74 5.05 11.81
CA THR A 125 -12.87 3.91 11.51
C THR A 125 -13.25 2.69 12.33
N ALA A 126 -14.54 2.45 12.57
CA ALA A 126 -15.01 1.26 13.27
C ALA A 126 -14.58 0.00 12.51
N ASP A 127 -13.35 -0.39 12.79
CA ASP A 127 -12.68 -1.58 12.40
C ASP A 127 -13.49 -2.75 12.96
N PRO A 128 -13.95 -3.70 12.13
CA PRO A 128 -14.57 -4.92 12.64
C PRO A 128 -13.60 -5.70 13.56
N GLU A 129 -12.29 -5.40 13.49
CA GLU A 129 -11.22 -6.03 14.25
C GLU A 129 -10.83 -5.27 15.54
N SER A 130 -11.27 -4.02 15.72
CA SER A 130 -11.04 -3.27 16.95
C SER A 130 -12.15 -2.26 17.26
N ASP A 131 -12.76 -2.41 18.44
CA ASP A 131 -13.67 -1.43 19.07
C ASP A 131 -12.92 -0.13 19.47
N GLU A 132 -11.87 0.26 18.74
CA GLU A 132 -10.98 1.33 19.16
C GLU A 132 -11.72 2.67 19.16
N PRO A 133 -11.87 3.29 20.35
CA PRO A 133 -12.54 4.57 20.49
C PRO A 133 -11.73 5.66 19.79
N PRO A 134 -12.37 6.64 19.14
CA PRO A 134 -11.64 7.82 18.70
C PRO A 134 -11.03 8.49 19.93
N LYS A 135 -9.86 9.10 19.75
CA LYS A 135 -9.12 9.73 20.84
C LYS A 135 -9.88 10.89 21.51
N TYR A 136 -10.90 11.44 20.85
CA TYR A 136 -11.88 12.37 21.41
C TYR A 136 -13.23 12.24 20.69
N TRP A 137 -14.27 12.78 21.30
CA TRP A 137 -15.59 12.97 20.70
C TRP A 137 -15.87 14.45 20.56
N SER A 138 -16.50 14.84 19.46
CA SER A 138 -16.96 16.19 19.22
C SER A 138 -18.38 16.13 18.69
N THR A 139 -19.23 17.03 19.16
CA THR A 139 -20.59 17.15 18.64
C THR A 139 -21.05 18.60 18.68
N LEU A 140 -21.71 19.00 17.60
CA LEU A 140 -22.32 20.31 17.44
C LEU A 140 -23.84 20.15 17.32
N ILE A 141 -24.57 20.75 18.24
CA ILE A 141 -26.02 20.54 18.37
C ILE A 141 -26.75 21.87 18.31
N GLU A 142 -27.76 21.98 17.45
CA GLU A 142 -28.69 23.10 17.48
C GLU A 142 -29.76 22.90 18.55
N LEU A 143 -29.89 23.85 19.47
CA LEU A 143 -30.86 23.80 20.56
C LEU A 143 -31.54 25.17 20.76
N GLU A 144 -32.81 25.13 21.15
CA GLU A 144 -33.57 26.31 21.55
C GLU A 144 -33.51 26.47 23.08
N ILE A 145 -32.93 27.58 23.52
CA ILE A 145 -32.90 27.98 24.92
C ILE A 145 -34.17 28.79 25.22
N ILE A 146 -35.05 28.23 26.05
CA ILE A 146 -36.36 28.82 26.36
C ILE A 146 -36.29 29.77 27.55
N GLN A 147 -35.40 29.47 28.50
CA GLN A 147 -35.28 30.19 29.77
C GLN A 147 -33.85 30.65 30.01
N LYS A 148 -33.70 31.68 30.84
CA LYS A 148 -32.40 32.31 31.07
C LYS A 148 -31.41 31.38 31.77
N GLN A 149 -31.88 30.64 32.77
CA GLN A 149 -31.07 29.73 33.59
C GLN A 149 -31.29 28.30 33.11
N ASN A 150 -30.23 27.59 32.74
CA ASN A 150 -30.30 26.25 32.18
C ASN A 150 -29.37 25.31 32.94
N ILE A 151 -29.79 24.07 33.14
CA ILE A 151 -28.95 23.00 33.70
C ILE A 151 -28.70 21.99 32.59
N PHE A 152 -27.42 21.81 32.26
CA PHE A 152 -26.96 20.74 31.40
C PHE A 152 -26.37 19.62 32.25
N SER A 153 -26.61 18.40 31.80
CA SER A 153 -26.05 17.19 32.39
C SER A 153 -25.45 16.31 31.32
N ILE A 154 -24.25 15.80 31.56
CA ILE A 154 -23.59 14.82 30.69
C ILE A 154 -23.30 13.60 31.55
N SER A 155 -23.63 12.41 31.07
CA SER A 155 -23.30 11.15 31.73
C SER A 155 -22.87 10.13 30.68
N ALA A 156 -21.65 9.60 30.80
CA ALA A 156 -21.18 8.49 29.98
C ALA A 156 -21.56 7.16 30.64
N GLU A 157 -21.81 6.13 29.83
CA GLU A 157 -22.05 4.76 30.27
C GLU A 157 -20.75 3.95 30.15
N ASN A 158 -20.47 3.08 31.13
CA ASN A 158 -19.32 2.15 31.14
C ASN A 158 -17.91 2.80 31.10
N GLN A 159 -17.80 4.11 31.33
CA GLN A 159 -16.55 4.87 31.45
C GLN A 159 -16.73 6.12 32.33
N GLU A 160 -15.64 6.76 32.74
CA GLU A 160 -15.72 8.06 33.44
C GLU A 160 -16.39 9.08 32.52
N THR A 161 -17.30 9.88 33.08
CA THR A 161 -17.87 11.01 32.34
C THR A 161 -16.83 12.12 32.33
N ALA A 162 -16.46 12.58 31.14
CA ALA A 162 -15.50 13.66 31.00
C ALA A 162 -15.90 14.63 29.89
N LEU A 163 -15.48 15.89 30.06
CA LEU A 163 -15.73 17.00 29.14
C LEU A 163 -14.45 17.83 29.06
N ASN A 164 -13.91 17.98 27.86
CA ASN A 164 -12.74 18.82 27.60
C ASN A 164 -13.19 20.28 27.45
N SER A 165 -14.19 20.55 26.61
CA SER A 165 -14.70 21.90 26.42
C SER A 165 -16.18 21.93 26.09
N ILE A 166 -16.80 23.07 26.35
CA ILE A 166 -18.15 23.40 25.91
C ILE A 166 -18.17 24.84 25.39
N SER A 167 -18.81 25.05 24.25
CA SER A 167 -18.94 26.37 23.63
C SER A 167 -20.39 26.62 23.24
N PHE A 168 -20.82 27.88 23.36
CA PHE A 168 -22.17 28.33 23.05
C PHE A 168 -22.11 29.43 21.99
N TYR A 169 -22.68 29.16 20.82
CA TYR A 169 -22.72 30.09 19.70
C TYR A 169 -24.17 30.48 19.42
N PRO A 170 -24.58 31.74 19.64
CA PRO A 170 -25.92 32.19 19.29
C PRO A 170 -26.19 31.97 17.80
N LYS A 171 -27.27 31.26 17.46
CA LYS A 171 -27.67 31.06 16.07
C LYS A 171 -28.27 32.35 15.54
N ARG A 172 -27.60 32.95 14.56
CA ARG A 172 -28.05 34.13 13.82
C ARG A 172 -28.19 33.78 12.34
N GLU A 173 -28.89 34.64 11.60
CA GLU A 173 -28.87 34.54 10.14
C GLU A 173 -27.50 35.03 9.66
N ASP A 174 -26.77 34.17 8.94
CA ASP A 174 -25.51 34.58 8.33
C ASP A 174 -25.78 35.67 7.28
N LYS A 175 -24.91 36.68 7.24
CA LYS A 175 -25.05 37.79 6.27
C LYS A 175 -24.86 37.32 4.82
N ILE A 176 -24.14 36.21 4.65
CA ILE A 176 -24.01 35.47 3.40
C ILE A 176 -24.41 34.02 3.67
N PHE A 177 -25.28 33.44 2.86
CA PHE A 177 -25.84 32.12 3.13
C PHE A 177 -26.09 31.34 1.85
N LEU A 178 -26.05 30.03 1.98
CA LEU A 178 -26.36 29.07 0.94
C LEU A 178 -27.87 28.82 0.91
N LYS A 179 -28.48 28.97 -0.26
CA LYS A 179 -29.87 28.61 -0.52
C LYS A 179 -29.99 27.94 -1.89
N ASP A 180 -30.53 26.73 -1.91
CA ASP A 180 -30.70 25.94 -3.14
C ASP A 180 -29.40 25.84 -3.98
N GLY A 181 -28.24 25.69 -3.30
CA GLY A 181 -26.93 25.56 -3.93
C GLY A 181 -26.29 26.87 -4.41
N LYS A 182 -26.94 28.01 -4.17
CA LYS A 182 -26.44 29.33 -4.53
C LYS A 182 -26.18 30.17 -3.29
N ILE A 183 -25.11 30.95 -3.35
CA ILE A 183 -24.76 31.95 -2.36
C ILE A 183 -25.70 33.15 -2.55
N GLN A 184 -26.34 33.55 -1.47
CA GLN A 184 -27.18 34.75 -1.33
C GLN A 184 -26.65 35.59 -0.17
N TRP A 185 -27.11 36.84 -0.08
CA TRP A 185 -26.69 37.76 0.97
C TRP A 185 -27.89 38.52 1.53
N SER A 186 -27.73 39.02 2.76
CA SER A 186 -28.70 39.90 3.42
C SER A 186 -28.50 41.37 3.03
N ASP A 187 -29.53 42.19 3.17
CA ASP A 187 -29.43 43.65 2.96
C ASP A 187 -28.40 44.35 3.86
N GLN A 188 -27.95 43.67 4.92
CA GLN A 188 -26.95 44.15 5.88
C GLN A 188 -25.51 43.82 5.46
N PHE A 189 -25.32 43.07 4.37
CA PHE A 189 -24.00 42.74 3.83
C PHE A 189 -23.59 43.76 2.77
N ASN A 190 -22.56 44.55 3.05
CA ASN A 190 -22.06 45.58 2.14
C ASN A 190 -20.59 45.33 1.79
N PHE A 191 -20.31 45.12 0.51
CA PHE A 191 -18.96 44.90 0.01
C PHE A 191 -18.81 45.51 -1.40
N PRO A 192 -17.66 46.11 -1.74
CA PRO A 192 -17.43 46.65 -3.08
C PRO A 192 -17.55 45.58 -4.16
N ASN A 193 -18.32 45.83 -5.21
CA ASN A 193 -18.60 44.88 -6.31
C ASN A 193 -19.26 43.56 -5.86
N LEU A 194 -20.03 43.58 -4.75
CA LEU A 194 -20.65 42.40 -4.16
C LEU A 194 -21.47 41.58 -5.17
N GLU A 195 -22.38 42.20 -5.92
CA GLU A 195 -23.25 41.50 -6.87
C GLU A 195 -22.44 40.72 -7.92
N LEU A 196 -21.41 41.37 -8.48
CA LEU A 196 -20.48 40.73 -9.42
C LEU A 196 -19.69 39.58 -8.77
N ALA A 197 -19.21 39.77 -7.54
CA ALA A 197 -18.49 38.71 -6.83
C ALA A 197 -19.38 37.48 -6.59
N ILE A 198 -20.62 37.68 -6.13
CA ILE A 198 -21.60 36.60 -5.89
C ILE A 198 -21.99 35.92 -7.21
N ASP A 199 -22.20 36.67 -8.28
CA ASP A 199 -22.50 36.11 -9.60
C ASP A 199 -21.35 35.23 -10.11
N LEU A 200 -20.10 35.67 -9.94
CA LEU A 200 -18.94 34.86 -10.31
C LEU A 200 -18.84 33.59 -9.47
N ILE A 201 -19.06 33.66 -8.15
CA ILE A 201 -19.06 32.49 -7.25
C ILE A 201 -20.15 31.49 -7.68
N ASN A 202 -21.38 31.96 -7.89
CA ASN A 202 -22.52 31.12 -8.25
C ASN A 202 -22.40 30.49 -9.64
N ASN A 203 -21.69 31.14 -10.56
CA ASN A 203 -21.41 30.62 -11.90
C ASN A 203 -20.14 29.74 -11.94
N GLY A 204 -19.48 29.48 -10.81
CA GLY A 204 -18.28 28.64 -10.74
C GLY A 204 -17.00 29.35 -11.21
N ASN A 205 -17.04 30.65 -11.50
CA ASN A 205 -15.88 31.47 -11.89
C ASN A 205 -15.07 31.91 -10.66
N VAL A 206 -14.68 30.95 -9.83
CA VAL A 206 -14.11 31.15 -8.49
C VAL A 206 -12.80 31.92 -8.48
N ASN A 207 -11.94 31.72 -9.49
CA ASN A 207 -10.67 32.45 -9.61
C ASN A 207 -10.89 33.95 -9.84
N GLU A 208 -11.89 34.31 -10.65
CA GLU A 208 -12.16 35.73 -10.94
C GLU A 208 -12.93 36.38 -9.79
N ALA A 209 -13.80 35.62 -9.12
CA ALA A 209 -14.38 36.05 -7.85
C ALA A 209 -13.29 36.35 -6.81
N GLU A 210 -12.31 35.46 -6.65
CA GLU A 210 -11.19 35.67 -5.72
C GLU A 210 -10.39 36.93 -6.08
N LYS A 211 -10.09 37.18 -7.36
CA LYS A 211 -9.40 38.41 -7.79
C LYS A 211 -10.15 39.67 -7.37
N ILE A 212 -11.47 39.70 -7.56
CA ILE A 212 -12.32 40.84 -7.18
C ILE A 212 -12.33 41.02 -5.66
N VAL A 213 -12.51 39.94 -4.92
CA VAL A 213 -12.50 39.95 -3.45
C VAL A 213 -11.14 40.42 -2.92
N ASN A 214 -10.04 39.96 -3.52
CA ASN A 214 -8.68 40.34 -3.13
C ASN A 214 -8.33 41.79 -3.45
N ALA A 215 -8.95 42.40 -4.45
CA ALA A 215 -8.73 43.80 -4.81
C ALA A 215 -9.28 44.78 -3.77
N VAL A 216 -10.19 44.35 -2.89
CA VAL A 216 -10.73 45.17 -1.80
C VAL A 216 -9.77 45.17 -0.60
N PRO A 217 -9.39 46.34 -0.05
CA PRO A 217 -8.50 46.42 1.11
C PRO A 217 -9.07 45.76 2.38
N ASP A 218 -8.22 45.06 3.14
CA ASP A 218 -8.64 44.32 4.35
C ASP A 218 -9.14 45.24 5.46
N LYS A 219 -8.51 46.41 5.62
CA LYS A 219 -8.72 47.34 6.74
C LYS A 219 -10.19 47.71 7.00
N ASP A 220 -11.00 47.80 5.95
CA ASP A 220 -12.39 48.28 6.04
C ASP A 220 -13.43 47.16 5.81
N TYR A 221 -13.00 45.95 5.44
CA TYR A 221 -13.88 44.85 5.01
C TYR A 221 -13.37 43.47 5.43
N CYS A 222 -12.65 43.39 6.55
CA CYS A 222 -11.97 42.18 7.00
C CYS A 222 -12.95 41.00 7.17
N PHE A 223 -14.07 41.24 7.86
CA PHE A 223 -15.13 40.25 8.06
C PHE A 223 -15.80 39.83 6.74
N GLU A 224 -16.26 40.80 5.95
CA GLU A 224 -16.97 40.55 4.68
C GLU A 224 -16.08 39.80 3.69
N LYS A 225 -14.79 40.15 3.62
CA LYS A 225 -13.80 39.49 2.77
C LYS A 225 -13.56 38.05 3.22
N ALA A 226 -13.51 37.79 4.52
CA ALA A 226 -13.38 36.43 5.03
C ALA A 226 -14.59 35.57 4.66
N LEU A 227 -15.81 36.09 4.83
CA LEU A 227 -17.04 35.41 4.45
C LEU A 227 -17.11 35.09 2.95
N LEU A 228 -16.67 36.02 2.08
CA LEU A 228 -16.58 35.78 0.64
C LEU A 228 -15.51 34.74 0.30
N LYS A 229 -14.37 34.73 0.99
CA LYS A 229 -13.34 33.67 0.81
C LYS A 229 -13.85 32.30 1.22
N MET A 230 -14.60 32.20 2.32
CA MET A 230 -15.26 30.95 2.72
C MET A 230 -16.33 30.54 1.70
N ALA A 231 -17.09 31.49 1.15
CA ALA A 231 -18.06 31.20 0.10
C ALA A 231 -17.41 30.71 -1.19
N ILE A 232 -16.25 31.25 -1.57
CA ILE A 232 -15.43 30.74 -2.68
C ILE A 232 -14.95 29.32 -2.34
N ALA A 233 -14.35 29.10 -1.17
CA ALA A 233 -13.87 27.78 -0.74
C ALA A 233 -14.96 26.71 -0.66
N GLY A 234 -16.21 27.12 -0.41
CA GLY A 234 -17.39 26.25 -0.38
C GLY A 234 -17.82 25.71 -1.74
N ARG A 235 -17.23 26.19 -2.84
CA ARG A 235 -17.51 25.72 -4.20
C ARG A 235 -16.63 24.52 -4.55
N LEU A 236 -17.18 23.55 -5.28
CA LEU A 236 -16.40 22.39 -5.76
C LEU A 236 -15.46 22.75 -6.91
N GLU A 237 -15.68 23.88 -7.60
CA GLU A 237 -14.79 24.41 -8.64
C GLU A 237 -13.47 24.96 -8.07
N THR A 238 -13.38 25.14 -6.75
CA THR A 238 -12.17 25.60 -6.08
C THR A 238 -11.18 24.46 -5.90
N GLU A 239 -10.03 24.58 -6.56
CA GLU A 239 -8.94 23.60 -6.51
C GLU A 239 -8.22 23.57 -5.16
N ASN A 240 -7.92 24.74 -4.57
CA ASN A 240 -7.21 24.87 -3.29
C ASN A 240 -8.06 25.59 -2.23
N PRO A 241 -9.07 24.91 -1.65
CA PRO A 241 -9.89 25.50 -0.59
C PRO A 241 -9.07 25.80 0.67
N LYS A 242 -8.02 25.02 0.97
CA LYS A 242 -7.17 25.20 2.16
C LYS A 242 -6.61 26.61 2.25
N GLN A 243 -5.99 27.11 1.18
CA GLN A 243 -5.39 28.45 1.18
C GLN A 243 -6.45 29.55 1.42
N LEU A 244 -7.64 29.41 0.85
CA LEU A 244 -8.73 30.36 1.03
C LEU A 244 -9.26 30.37 2.47
N ILE A 245 -9.40 29.19 3.06
CA ILE A 245 -9.83 29.03 4.46
C ILE A 245 -8.79 29.58 5.41
N GLU A 246 -7.49 29.32 5.19
CA GLU A 246 -6.43 29.90 6.02
C GLU A 246 -6.40 31.43 5.93
N ASN A 247 -6.59 31.99 4.74
CA ASN A 247 -6.73 33.43 4.55
C ASN A 247 -7.97 33.98 5.28
N ALA A 248 -9.11 33.30 5.19
CA ALA A 248 -10.32 33.68 5.91
C ALA A 248 -10.12 33.61 7.43
N LYS A 249 -9.48 32.55 7.93
CA LYS A 249 -9.13 32.37 9.35
C LYS A 249 -8.23 33.50 9.84
N HIS A 250 -7.23 33.91 9.07
CA HIS A 250 -6.36 35.04 9.43
C HIS A 250 -7.14 36.36 9.54
N LEU A 251 -8.02 36.65 8.58
CA LEU A 251 -8.89 37.83 8.59
C LEU A 251 -9.85 37.79 9.80
N LEU A 252 -10.53 36.66 10.02
CA LEU A 252 -11.45 36.47 11.15
C LEU A 252 -10.74 36.55 12.50
N THR A 253 -9.51 36.07 12.60
CA THR A 253 -8.68 36.22 13.80
C THR A 253 -8.40 37.70 14.06
N THR A 254 -8.00 38.44 13.04
CA THR A 254 -7.77 39.89 13.14
C THR A 254 -9.04 40.62 13.55
N GLU A 255 -10.16 40.36 12.88
CA GLU A 255 -11.46 40.96 13.20
C GLU A 255 -11.92 40.61 14.61
N SER A 256 -11.68 39.39 15.08
CA SER A 256 -12.05 38.96 16.44
C SER A 256 -11.31 39.76 17.51
N THR A 257 -10.11 40.27 17.20
CA THR A 257 -9.34 41.11 18.13
C THR A 257 -9.77 42.58 18.08
N GLU A 258 -10.12 43.09 16.90
CA GLU A 258 -10.45 44.50 16.71
C GLU A 258 -11.92 44.80 17.00
N ASN A 259 -12.85 43.98 16.48
CA ASN A 259 -14.29 44.13 16.63
C ASN A 259 -14.97 42.77 16.93
N PRO A 260 -14.76 42.19 18.13
CA PRO A 260 -15.35 40.91 18.48
C PRO A 260 -16.88 40.94 18.40
N SER A 261 -17.45 40.01 17.64
CA SER A 261 -18.89 39.77 17.59
C SER A 261 -19.16 38.26 17.53
N ASP A 262 -20.36 37.85 17.95
CA ASP A 262 -20.76 36.43 17.91
C ASP A 262 -20.65 35.85 16.48
N GLU A 263 -20.93 36.65 15.45
CA GLU A 263 -20.84 36.25 14.03
C GLU A 263 -19.39 36.03 13.57
N VAL A 264 -18.47 36.90 13.99
CA VAL A 264 -17.03 36.76 13.71
C VAL A 264 -16.48 35.50 14.37
N LEU A 265 -16.78 35.29 15.65
CA LEU A 265 -16.31 34.12 16.40
C LEU A 265 -16.89 32.81 15.86
N TRP A 266 -18.16 32.82 15.44
CA TRP A 266 -18.80 31.65 14.84
C TRP A 266 -18.14 31.26 13.51
N ASN A 267 -17.94 32.23 12.61
CA ASN A 267 -17.30 31.96 11.33
C ASN A 267 -15.81 31.61 11.49
N LEU A 268 -15.12 32.17 12.50
CA LEU A 268 -13.77 31.76 12.86
C LEU A 268 -13.74 30.28 13.26
N ARG A 269 -14.67 29.83 14.12
CA ARG A 269 -14.75 28.42 14.52
C ARG A 269 -15.01 27.49 13.34
N ILE A 270 -15.91 27.87 12.42
CA ILE A 270 -16.18 27.05 11.22
C ILE A 270 -14.93 26.99 10.32
N ALA A 271 -14.21 28.10 10.14
CA ALA A 271 -12.96 28.12 9.37
C ALA A 271 -11.88 27.24 10.02
N GLU A 272 -11.76 27.25 11.36
CA GLU A 272 -10.87 26.36 12.12
C GLU A 272 -11.23 24.88 11.94
N LEU A 273 -12.52 24.51 12.08
CA LEU A 273 -13.00 23.15 11.86
C LEU A 273 -12.71 22.67 10.45
N PHE A 274 -13.01 23.49 9.44
CA PHE A 274 -12.80 23.12 8.05
C PHE A 274 -11.32 22.95 7.73
N SER A 275 -10.48 23.88 8.20
CA SER A 275 -9.03 23.79 8.07
C SER A 275 -8.47 22.52 8.74
N TYR A 276 -8.90 22.25 9.98
CA TYR A 276 -8.49 21.06 10.72
C TYR A 276 -8.91 19.76 10.02
N GLY A 277 -10.12 19.72 9.45
CA GLY A 277 -10.60 18.57 8.69
C GLY A 277 -9.76 18.28 7.44
N LEU A 278 -9.39 19.33 6.69
CA LEU A 278 -8.49 19.23 5.54
C LEU A 278 -7.08 18.81 5.93
N GLU A 279 -6.49 19.47 6.94
CA GLU A 279 -5.15 19.15 7.42
C GLU A 279 -5.06 17.72 7.94
N SER A 280 -6.07 17.26 8.68
CA SER A 280 -6.11 15.88 9.18
C SER A 280 -6.20 14.88 8.04
N TYR A 281 -7.02 15.14 7.01
CA TYR A 281 -7.06 14.29 5.82
C TYR A 281 -5.70 14.25 5.10
N GLU A 282 -5.08 15.40 4.85
CA GLU A 282 -3.81 15.53 4.14
C GLU A 282 -2.62 14.91 4.89
N ARG A 283 -2.71 14.77 6.22
CA ARG A 283 -1.68 14.11 7.05
C ARG A 283 -1.51 12.63 6.75
N ARG A 284 -2.53 11.97 6.17
CA ARG A 284 -2.49 10.57 5.71
C ARG A 284 -1.78 9.63 6.70
N GLY A 285 -1.03 8.63 6.22
CA GLY A 285 -0.39 7.62 7.04
C GLY A 285 1.14 7.69 7.14
N TRP A 286 1.77 8.81 6.77
CA TRP A 286 3.24 8.92 6.81
C TRP A 286 3.83 8.58 8.19
N ASP A 287 4.80 7.67 8.25
CA ASP A 287 5.42 7.25 9.50
C ASP A 287 6.26 8.36 10.12
N TRP A 288 6.95 9.18 9.31
CA TRP A 288 7.65 10.37 9.82
C TRP A 288 6.66 11.36 10.46
N ASN A 289 5.43 11.45 9.93
CA ASN A 289 4.39 12.29 10.50
C ASN A 289 3.84 11.67 11.79
N LYS A 290 3.60 10.36 11.80
CA LYS A 290 3.18 9.62 13.01
C LYS A 290 4.18 9.75 14.16
N GLN A 291 5.47 9.79 13.88
CA GLN A 291 6.50 10.05 14.89
C GLN A 291 6.40 11.46 15.50
N ILE A 292 5.90 12.43 14.75
CA ILE A 292 5.72 13.82 15.20
C ILE A 292 4.38 14.01 15.92
N THR A 293 3.30 13.41 15.40
CA THR A 293 1.92 13.63 15.87
C THR A 293 1.43 12.56 16.85
N GLU A 294 2.15 11.45 16.98
CA GLU A 294 1.72 10.24 17.70
C GLU A 294 0.33 9.74 17.26
N SER A 295 -0.02 10.01 15.99
CA SER A 295 -1.32 9.71 15.40
C SER A 295 -1.14 9.04 14.04
N GLY A 296 -1.85 7.93 13.84
CA GLY A 296 -1.77 7.11 12.64
C GLY A 296 -2.81 7.50 11.58
N ILE A 297 -2.82 6.77 10.47
CA ILE A 297 -3.74 6.99 9.35
C ILE A 297 -5.22 6.96 9.79
N PHE A 298 -5.61 6.01 10.64
CA PHE A 298 -6.98 5.88 11.15
C PHE A 298 -7.37 7.03 12.09
N ASP A 299 -6.43 7.53 12.90
CA ASP A 299 -6.67 8.73 13.71
C ASP A 299 -6.99 9.93 12.80
N HIS A 300 -6.17 10.13 11.78
CA HIS A 300 -6.26 11.29 10.88
C HIS A 300 -7.57 11.32 10.07
N ILE A 301 -8.00 10.18 9.51
CA ILE A 301 -9.26 10.10 8.77
C ILE A 301 -10.48 10.24 9.69
N ASN A 302 -10.43 9.76 10.93
CA ASN A 302 -11.46 10.01 11.94
C ASN A 302 -11.62 11.49 12.25
N PHE A 303 -10.52 12.19 12.54
CA PHE A 303 -10.55 13.61 12.90
C PHE A 303 -11.10 14.44 11.75
N SER A 304 -10.76 14.06 10.52
CA SER A 304 -11.31 14.66 9.32
C SER A 304 -12.83 14.48 9.22
N GLY A 305 -13.33 13.24 9.37
CA GLY A 305 -14.75 12.93 9.34
C GLY A 305 -15.55 13.71 10.39
N MET A 306 -15.10 13.71 11.64
CA MET A 306 -15.75 14.43 12.73
C MET A 306 -15.86 15.93 12.46
N ALA A 307 -14.76 16.55 11.99
CA ALA A 307 -14.74 17.99 11.71
C ALA A 307 -15.70 18.37 10.57
N PHE A 308 -15.75 17.58 9.50
CA PHE A 308 -16.66 17.86 8.39
C PHE A 308 -18.12 17.59 8.74
N GLU A 309 -18.41 16.54 9.52
CA GLU A 309 -19.75 16.21 9.99
C GLU A 309 -20.41 17.38 10.72
N GLU A 310 -19.69 18.05 11.63
CA GLU A 310 -20.19 19.22 12.34
C GLU A 310 -20.61 20.35 11.39
N ILE A 311 -19.81 20.62 10.35
CA ILE A 311 -20.10 21.66 9.36
C ILE A 311 -21.31 21.27 8.50
N THR A 312 -21.51 19.98 8.23
CA THR A 312 -22.66 19.51 7.43
C THR A 312 -24.00 19.75 8.13
N ASN A 313 -24.02 19.85 9.46
CA ASN A 313 -25.21 20.17 10.25
C ASN A 313 -25.61 21.66 10.16
N ILE A 314 -24.75 22.52 9.61
CA ILE A 314 -25.02 23.96 9.44
C ILE A 314 -25.54 24.22 8.01
N GLU A 315 -26.81 23.87 7.75
CA GLU A 315 -27.38 23.76 6.40
C GLU A 315 -27.15 24.97 5.47
N ASN A 316 -27.30 26.19 6.01
CA ASN A 316 -27.25 27.43 5.24
C ASN A 316 -25.84 28.04 5.15
N HIS A 317 -24.82 27.42 5.75
CA HIS A 317 -23.49 27.99 5.72
C HIS A 317 -22.81 27.78 4.35
N PRO A 318 -22.04 28.75 3.80
CA PRO A 318 -21.41 28.61 2.49
C PRO A 318 -20.50 27.38 2.32
N LEU A 319 -19.89 26.87 3.40
CA LEU A 319 -19.05 25.66 3.36
C LEU A 319 -19.83 24.34 3.41
N ASN A 320 -21.15 24.35 3.61
CA ASN A 320 -21.92 23.14 3.88
C ASN A 320 -21.81 22.08 2.76
N ILE A 321 -21.91 22.50 1.49
CA ILE A 321 -21.83 21.57 0.35
C ILE A 321 -20.41 20.99 0.23
N ARG A 322 -19.37 21.82 0.36
CA ARG A 322 -17.99 21.33 0.31
C ARG A 322 -17.67 20.40 1.48
N ALA A 323 -18.08 20.73 2.70
CA ALA A 323 -17.92 19.84 3.84
C ALA A 323 -18.66 18.51 3.64
N SER A 324 -19.86 18.53 3.05
CA SER A 324 -20.58 17.30 2.68
C SER A 324 -19.79 16.46 1.65
N TYR A 325 -19.11 17.10 0.69
CA TYR A 325 -18.26 16.42 -0.28
C TYR A 325 -17.03 15.77 0.38
N GLU A 326 -16.30 16.50 1.23
CA GLU A 326 -15.12 15.96 1.92
C GLU A 326 -15.50 14.86 2.93
N LEU A 327 -16.61 15.01 3.65
CA LEU A 327 -17.15 13.96 4.52
C LEU A 327 -17.49 12.69 3.74
N ALA A 328 -18.11 12.84 2.56
CA ALA A 328 -18.43 11.69 1.72
C ALA A 328 -17.16 10.94 1.27
N LYS A 329 -16.06 11.66 0.98
CA LYS A 329 -14.76 11.05 0.67
C LYS A 329 -14.19 10.28 1.87
N VAL A 330 -14.24 10.87 3.07
CA VAL A 330 -13.81 10.20 4.31
C VAL A 330 -14.58 8.90 4.51
N CYS A 331 -15.91 8.95 4.44
CA CYS A 331 -16.75 7.75 4.58
C CYS A 331 -16.46 6.72 3.49
N TYR A 332 -16.25 7.15 2.25
CA TYR A 332 -15.94 6.26 1.13
C TYR A 332 -14.60 5.54 1.34
N TRP A 333 -13.54 6.24 1.68
CA TRP A 333 -12.22 5.62 1.86
C TRP A 333 -12.17 4.70 3.08
N ASN A 334 -12.83 5.07 4.19
CA ASN A 334 -12.99 4.14 5.31
C ASN A 334 -13.79 2.90 4.91
N TRP A 335 -14.80 3.03 4.04
CA TRP A 335 -15.53 1.87 3.52
C TRP A 335 -14.66 0.99 2.60
N VAL A 336 -13.85 1.61 1.73
CA VAL A 336 -12.90 0.87 0.88
C VAL A 336 -11.94 0.04 1.74
N GLU A 337 -11.53 0.59 2.88
CA GLU A 337 -10.62 -0.06 3.82
C GLU A 337 -11.28 -1.13 4.69
N GLN A 338 -12.43 -0.81 5.30
CA GLN A 338 -13.02 -1.62 6.37
C GLN A 338 -14.27 -2.41 5.94
N HIS A 339 -14.76 -2.16 4.74
CA HIS A 339 -15.98 -2.76 4.17
C HIS A 339 -17.26 -2.61 5.02
N GLY A 340 -17.30 -1.64 5.95
CA GLY A 340 -18.46 -1.39 6.80
C GLY A 340 -19.65 -0.80 6.03
N GLU A 341 -20.77 -1.53 5.91
CA GLU A 341 -21.93 -1.13 5.10
C GLU A 341 -22.48 0.27 5.42
N LYS A 342 -22.45 0.69 6.69
CA LYS A 342 -22.91 2.03 7.09
C LYS A 342 -22.08 3.15 6.46
N LEU A 343 -20.79 2.93 6.25
CA LEU A 343 -19.87 3.94 5.72
C LEU A 343 -20.20 4.26 4.26
N ILE A 344 -20.48 3.25 3.42
CA ILE A 344 -20.86 3.50 2.03
C ILE A 344 -22.26 4.13 1.91
N VAL A 345 -23.19 3.76 2.79
CA VAL A 345 -24.51 4.41 2.86
C VAL A 345 -24.36 5.90 3.18
N ASN A 346 -23.58 6.25 4.20
CA ASN A 346 -23.32 7.64 4.56
C ASN A 346 -22.63 8.41 3.43
N ALA A 347 -21.61 7.81 2.80
CA ALA A 347 -20.94 8.41 1.64
C ALA A 347 -21.94 8.72 0.52
N ASP A 348 -22.80 7.77 0.17
CA ASP A 348 -23.79 7.93 -0.89
C ASP A 348 -24.83 9.00 -0.59
N GLU A 349 -25.28 9.13 0.66
CA GLU A 349 -26.22 10.18 1.07
C GLU A 349 -25.63 11.58 0.85
N HIS A 350 -24.40 11.79 1.30
CA HIS A 350 -23.71 13.07 1.12
C HIS A 350 -23.34 13.32 -0.35
N PHE A 351 -22.85 12.33 -1.10
CA PHE A 351 -22.59 12.50 -2.53
C PHE A 351 -23.87 12.83 -3.31
N LYS A 352 -25.02 12.21 -3.00
CA LYS A 352 -26.32 12.56 -3.60
C LYS A 352 -26.73 14.00 -3.28
N LYS A 353 -26.47 14.49 -2.06
CA LYS A 353 -26.71 15.89 -1.69
C LYS A 353 -25.86 16.84 -2.55
N VAL A 354 -24.58 16.57 -2.70
CA VAL A 354 -23.65 17.38 -3.50
C VAL A 354 -24.01 17.34 -4.99
N ARG A 355 -24.37 16.17 -5.52
CA ARG A 355 -24.72 15.95 -6.93
C ARG A 355 -25.91 16.79 -7.42
N LYS A 356 -26.84 17.15 -6.53
CA LYS A 356 -27.95 18.05 -6.87
C LYS A 356 -27.47 19.39 -7.45
N PHE A 357 -26.30 19.86 -6.99
CA PHE A 357 -25.71 21.14 -7.39
C PHE A 357 -24.54 20.97 -8.35
N TYR A 358 -23.90 19.81 -8.34
CA TYR A 358 -22.70 19.49 -9.12
C TYR A 358 -22.86 18.25 -10.02
N PRO A 359 -23.91 18.15 -10.85
CA PRO A 359 -24.23 16.93 -11.60
C PRO A 359 -23.17 16.54 -12.65
N ASN A 360 -22.29 17.48 -13.02
CA ASN A 360 -21.25 17.29 -14.02
C ASN A 360 -19.83 17.18 -13.44
N ASN A 361 -19.67 17.23 -12.11
CA ASN A 361 -18.35 17.10 -11.50
C ASN A 361 -17.79 15.68 -11.77
N LYS A 362 -16.59 15.62 -12.38
CA LYS A 362 -15.96 14.38 -12.85
C LYS A 362 -15.70 13.41 -11.69
N ILE A 363 -15.00 13.88 -10.65
CA ILE A 363 -14.58 13.05 -9.51
C ILE A 363 -15.78 12.55 -8.71
N LEU A 364 -16.79 13.41 -8.50
CA LEU A 364 -18.05 13.02 -7.85
C LEU A 364 -18.74 11.86 -8.58
N LYS A 365 -18.79 11.88 -9.91
CA LYS A 365 -19.37 10.78 -10.71
C LYS A 365 -18.61 9.48 -10.50
N MET A 366 -17.27 9.54 -10.47
CA MET A 366 -16.43 8.37 -10.20
C MET A 366 -16.72 7.79 -8.82
N TYR A 367 -16.72 8.64 -7.79
CA TYR A 367 -17.07 8.23 -6.43
C TYR A 367 -18.46 7.61 -6.35
N MET A 368 -19.42 8.02 -7.19
CA MET A 368 -20.77 7.44 -7.24
C MET A 368 -20.89 6.19 -8.12
N GLY A 369 -19.78 5.65 -8.62
CA GLY A 369 -19.73 4.40 -9.39
C GLY A 369 -19.97 4.56 -10.89
N GLU A 370 -19.98 5.79 -11.43
CA GLU A 370 -19.99 5.97 -12.87
C GLU A 370 -18.61 5.66 -13.44
N ASN A 371 -18.57 4.97 -14.59
CA ASN A 371 -17.33 4.62 -15.26
C ASN A 371 -16.88 5.78 -16.17
N ILE A 372 -15.92 6.58 -15.73
CA ILE A 372 -15.47 7.79 -16.43
C ILE A 372 -14.08 7.57 -17.02
N GLN A 373 -14.00 7.61 -18.35
CA GLN A 373 -12.72 7.57 -19.05
C GLN A 373 -11.90 8.82 -18.69
N THR A 374 -10.72 8.59 -18.09
CA THR A 374 -9.82 9.66 -17.63
C THR A 374 -8.74 9.96 -18.67
N ASN A 375 -8.22 8.92 -19.30
CA ASN A 375 -7.20 9.03 -20.34
C ASN A 375 -7.76 8.49 -21.66
N GLU A 376 -7.35 9.07 -22.78
CA GLU A 376 -7.66 8.51 -24.10
C GLU A 376 -6.92 7.17 -24.26
N ILE A 377 -7.69 6.11 -24.55
CA ILE A 377 -7.09 4.86 -24.99
C ILE A 377 -6.59 5.11 -26.41
N PRO A 378 -5.31 4.83 -26.73
CA PRO A 378 -4.79 5.02 -28.08
C PRO A 378 -5.65 4.30 -29.11
N ASN A 379 -5.71 4.79 -30.35
CA ASN A 379 -6.35 4.05 -31.44
C ASN A 379 -5.35 3.11 -32.13
N ASN A 380 -5.78 1.92 -32.51
CA ASN A 380 -4.98 1.00 -33.32
C ASN A 380 -4.94 1.46 -34.79
N ILE A 381 -4.00 2.35 -35.14
CA ILE A 381 -3.92 3.00 -36.46
C ILE A 381 -2.97 2.34 -37.46
N ASN A 382 -2.17 1.35 -37.03
CA ASN A 382 -1.04 0.79 -37.81
C ASN A 382 -1.23 -0.66 -38.24
N ASP A 383 -2.48 -1.16 -38.31
CA ASP A 383 -2.79 -2.58 -38.57
C ASP A 383 -2.05 -3.55 -37.62
N VAL A 384 -1.80 -3.12 -36.37
CA VAL A 384 -1.19 -3.97 -35.34
C VAL A 384 -2.19 -5.06 -34.96
N PRO A 385 -1.77 -6.32 -34.77
CA PRO A 385 -2.67 -7.36 -34.26
C PRO A 385 -3.32 -6.90 -32.95
N GLU A 386 -4.64 -7.06 -32.84
CA GLU A 386 -5.43 -6.49 -31.75
C GLU A 386 -4.94 -6.94 -30.37
N TRP A 387 -4.61 -8.22 -30.21
CA TRP A 387 -4.02 -8.75 -28.97
C TRP A 387 -2.73 -8.03 -28.55
N ALA A 388 -1.87 -7.65 -29.51
CA ALA A 388 -0.59 -6.99 -29.23
C ALA A 388 -0.83 -5.51 -28.91
N PHE A 389 -1.76 -4.88 -29.62
CA PHE A 389 -2.20 -3.51 -29.34
C PHE A 389 -2.79 -3.40 -27.91
N LEU A 390 -3.72 -4.29 -27.54
CA LEU A 390 -4.35 -4.29 -26.22
C LEU A 390 -3.38 -4.66 -25.10
N GLN A 391 -2.48 -5.63 -25.32
CA GLN A 391 -1.43 -5.96 -24.33
C GLN A 391 -0.55 -4.74 -24.04
N LYS A 392 -0.15 -4.00 -25.08
CA LYS A 392 0.66 -2.78 -24.92
C LYS A 392 -0.13 -1.69 -24.20
N ALA A 393 -1.39 -1.45 -24.58
CA ALA A 393 -2.24 -0.44 -23.93
C ALA A 393 -2.47 -0.78 -22.44
N ALA A 394 -2.69 -2.05 -22.10
CA ALA A 394 -2.79 -2.50 -20.71
C ALA A 394 -1.49 -2.19 -19.93
N LEU A 395 -0.33 -2.54 -20.48
CA LEU A 395 0.97 -2.25 -19.87
C LEU A 395 1.23 -0.74 -19.71
N ASP A 396 0.89 0.07 -20.72
CA ASP A 396 1.01 1.53 -20.66
C ASP A 396 0.12 2.11 -19.53
N GLY A 397 -1.11 1.61 -19.37
CA GLY A 397 -2.01 2.04 -18.29
C GLY A 397 -1.51 1.68 -16.89
N VAL A 398 -0.93 0.48 -16.73
CA VAL A 398 -0.28 0.05 -15.48
C VAL A 398 0.90 0.96 -15.14
N VAL A 399 1.80 1.18 -16.11
CA VAL A 399 2.99 2.04 -15.94
C VAL A 399 2.61 3.48 -15.61
N ASP A 400 1.55 4.02 -16.23
CA ASP A 400 1.04 5.37 -15.96
C ASP A 400 0.59 5.57 -14.50
N ILE A 401 -0.08 4.58 -13.91
CA ILE A 401 -0.43 4.62 -12.48
C ILE A 401 0.84 4.58 -11.61
N ILE A 402 1.77 3.66 -11.90
CA ILE A 402 3.04 3.55 -11.17
C ILE A 402 3.81 4.87 -11.20
N HIS A 403 3.97 5.46 -12.39
CA HIS A 403 4.67 6.73 -12.59
C HIS A 403 4.03 7.85 -11.78
N TYR A 404 2.70 7.94 -11.77
CA TYR A 404 2.02 8.92 -10.93
C TYR A 404 2.45 8.84 -9.47
N TRP A 405 2.47 7.63 -8.90
CA TRP A 405 2.84 7.43 -7.51
C TRP A 405 4.31 7.79 -7.25
N VAL A 406 5.22 7.34 -8.12
CA VAL A 406 6.66 7.65 -7.98
C VAL A 406 6.95 9.14 -8.11
N GLU A 407 6.28 9.85 -9.02
CA GLU A 407 6.56 11.26 -9.32
C GLU A 407 5.82 12.25 -8.41
N ASN A 408 4.60 11.91 -7.99
CA ASN A 408 3.69 12.86 -7.31
C ASN A 408 3.43 12.51 -5.85
N ARG A 409 3.63 11.25 -5.45
CA ARG A 409 3.30 10.77 -4.11
C ARG A 409 4.52 10.27 -3.34
N GLN A 410 5.58 9.79 -3.98
CA GLN A 410 6.69 9.21 -3.22
C GLN A 410 7.54 10.25 -2.48
N ALA A 411 7.70 10.08 -1.17
CA ALA A 411 8.58 10.89 -0.34
C ALA A 411 10.06 10.48 -0.50
N ASN A 412 10.97 11.35 -0.04
CA ASN A 412 12.41 11.11 -0.14
C ASN A 412 12.88 9.85 0.62
N ASN A 413 12.17 9.44 1.66
CA ASN A 413 12.45 8.23 2.44
C ASN A 413 11.78 6.97 1.87
N GLY A 414 11.05 7.07 0.75
CA GLY A 414 10.45 5.94 0.04
C GLY A 414 8.95 5.74 0.24
N GLU A 415 8.33 6.36 1.25
CA GLU A 415 6.89 6.23 1.54
C GLU A 415 6.00 6.82 0.42
N PHE A 416 4.77 6.32 0.29
CA PHE A 416 3.72 6.81 -0.62
C PHE A 416 2.53 7.46 0.12
N GLY A 417 2.49 7.30 1.44
CA GLY A 417 1.62 8.02 2.35
C GLY A 417 0.48 7.19 2.94
N GLY A 418 0.46 5.87 2.76
CA GLY A 418 -0.42 4.98 3.54
C GLY A 418 0.17 4.62 4.90
N LYS A 419 1.51 4.53 4.98
CA LYS A 419 2.41 4.03 6.04
C LYS A 419 3.27 2.93 5.42
N PHE A 420 4.48 2.68 5.93
CA PHE A 420 5.37 1.72 5.27
C PHE A 420 4.77 0.32 5.09
N ASP A 421 3.99 -0.20 6.06
CA ASP A 421 3.40 -1.54 5.92
C ASP A 421 2.23 -1.60 4.92
N ASP A 422 1.50 -0.50 4.67
CA ASP A 422 0.49 -0.45 3.58
C ASP A 422 1.14 -0.14 2.22
N ASP A 423 2.17 0.72 2.20
CA ASP A 423 2.84 1.16 0.99
C ASP A 423 3.48 -0.02 0.22
N VAL A 424 3.92 -1.06 0.94
CA VAL A 424 4.54 -2.25 0.34
C VAL A 424 3.58 -3.14 -0.43
N GLU A 425 2.29 -3.12 -0.12
CA GLU A 425 1.31 -3.96 -0.81
C GLU A 425 1.17 -3.57 -2.29
N MET A 426 1.39 -2.30 -2.62
CA MET A 426 1.41 -1.83 -4.01
C MET A 426 2.43 -2.59 -4.87
N MET A 427 3.49 -3.11 -4.27
CA MET A 427 4.52 -3.86 -4.98
C MET A 427 4.04 -5.21 -5.53
N ARG A 428 2.84 -5.70 -5.16
CA ARG A 428 2.34 -7.00 -5.62
C ARG A 428 2.07 -7.04 -7.13
N TRP A 429 1.71 -5.91 -7.75
CA TRP A 429 1.39 -5.82 -9.19
C TRP A 429 2.37 -4.99 -10.03
N TRP A 430 3.31 -4.27 -9.40
CA TRP A 430 4.36 -3.51 -10.09
C TRP A 430 5.38 -4.33 -10.91
N PRO A 431 5.71 -5.60 -10.58
CA PRO A 431 6.80 -6.32 -11.23
C PRO A 431 6.68 -6.44 -12.74
N VAL A 432 5.48 -6.43 -13.32
CA VAL A 432 5.30 -6.50 -14.78
C VAL A 432 6.00 -5.33 -15.51
N ALA A 433 5.95 -4.13 -14.95
CA ALA A 433 6.59 -2.94 -15.52
C ALA A 433 8.12 -3.08 -15.55
N ARG A 434 8.69 -3.79 -14.57
CA ARG A 434 10.14 -4.02 -14.51
C ARG A 434 10.60 -5.25 -15.28
N THR A 435 9.81 -6.33 -15.28
CA THR A 435 10.19 -7.59 -15.92
C THR A 435 10.13 -7.49 -17.44
N VAL A 436 9.15 -6.74 -17.96
CA VAL A 436 8.87 -6.64 -19.39
C VAL A 436 9.22 -5.28 -19.98
N ALA A 437 8.74 -4.18 -19.42
CA ALA A 437 8.98 -2.85 -20.00
C ALA A 437 10.39 -2.30 -19.70
N LYS A 438 11.11 -2.93 -18.76
CA LYS A 438 12.39 -2.46 -18.22
C LYS A 438 12.32 -0.99 -17.79
N ASP A 439 11.18 -0.59 -17.25
CA ASP A 439 10.91 0.80 -16.90
C ASP A 439 11.82 1.25 -15.75
N SER A 440 12.66 2.26 -16.02
CA SER A 440 13.67 2.71 -15.06
C SER A 440 13.07 3.50 -13.91
N LEU A 441 11.99 4.25 -14.14
CA LEU A 441 11.34 5.04 -13.10
C LEU A 441 10.65 4.13 -12.08
N THR A 442 10.00 3.06 -12.53
CA THR A 442 9.45 2.01 -11.67
C THR A 442 10.55 1.41 -10.80
N LEU A 443 11.71 1.06 -11.37
CA LEU A 443 12.83 0.52 -10.59
C LEU A 443 13.27 1.48 -9.49
N VAL A 444 13.47 2.76 -9.83
CA VAL A 444 13.84 3.80 -8.85
C VAL A 444 12.80 3.92 -7.74
N GLY A 445 11.51 3.87 -8.09
CA GLY A 445 10.41 3.88 -7.12
C GLY A 445 10.44 2.67 -6.18
N MET A 446 10.60 1.47 -6.74
CA MET A 446 10.70 0.23 -5.97
C MET A 446 11.92 0.24 -5.05
N GLU A 447 13.11 0.61 -5.55
CA GLU A 447 14.34 0.67 -4.76
C GLU A 447 14.22 1.65 -3.59
N LYS A 448 13.62 2.83 -3.80
CA LYS A 448 13.37 3.80 -2.72
C LYS A 448 12.49 3.22 -1.62
N LEU A 449 11.39 2.54 -1.97
CA LEU A 449 10.51 1.92 -0.97
C LEU A 449 11.20 0.74 -0.26
N VAL A 450 11.80 -0.17 -1.03
CA VAL A 450 12.47 -1.39 -0.52
C VAL A 450 13.63 -1.04 0.44
N ASN A 451 14.41 -0.01 0.12
CA ASN A 451 15.48 0.47 1.00
C ASN A 451 14.93 1.33 2.14
N GLY A 452 13.93 2.17 1.85
CA GLY A 452 13.25 3.01 2.84
C GLY A 452 12.70 2.20 4.01
N ILE A 453 11.95 1.13 3.73
CA ILE A 453 11.39 0.27 4.78
C ILE A 453 12.47 -0.50 5.55
N TRP A 454 13.57 -0.86 4.89
CA TRP A 454 14.71 -1.51 5.54
C TRP A 454 15.41 -0.58 6.54
N GLU A 455 15.49 0.71 6.23
CA GLU A 455 16.18 1.73 7.03
C GLU A 455 15.26 2.46 8.03
N SER A 456 13.94 2.27 7.92
CA SER A 456 12.92 2.99 8.71
C SER A 456 12.82 2.56 10.18
N GLY A 457 13.40 1.40 10.54
CA GLY A 457 13.25 0.78 11.85
C GLY A 457 12.04 -0.17 11.97
N TRP A 458 11.30 -0.42 10.88
CA TRP A 458 10.31 -1.49 10.80
C TRP A 458 10.94 -2.89 10.78
N ILE A 459 12.11 -3.00 10.17
CA ILE A 459 12.85 -4.26 10.04
C ILE A 459 13.98 -4.30 11.07
N GLU A 460 14.09 -5.42 11.77
CA GLU A 460 15.18 -5.76 12.68
C GLU A 460 15.70 -7.16 12.30
N ASN A 461 17.01 -7.35 12.16
CA ASN A 461 17.62 -8.64 11.84
C ASN A 461 16.94 -9.41 10.67
N GLY A 462 16.53 -8.71 9.62
CA GLY A 462 15.92 -9.31 8.42
C GLY A 462 14.44 -9.69 8.52
N PHE A 463 13.73 -9.27 9.57
CA PHE A 463 12.28 -9.44 9.66
C PHE A 463 11.60 -8.29 10.42
N SER A 464 10.27 -8.29 10.50
CA SER A 464 9.55 -7.26 11.25
C SER A 464 9.99 -7.18 12.70
N LYS A 465 10.23 -5.96 13.17
CA LYS A 465 10.62 -5.65 14.54
C LYS A 465 9.49 -5.88 15.55
N LYS A 466 8.26 -5.55 15.16
CA LYS A 466 7.09 -5.66 16.05
C LYS A 466 6.53 -7.07 16.03
N LEU A 467 6.21 -7.58 17.22
CA LEU A 467 5.43 -8.80 17.40
C LEU A 467 3.98 -8.53 16.98
N ARG A 468 3.56 -9.18 15.90
CA ARG A 468 2.20 -9.11 15.34
C ARG A 468 1.83 -10.46 14.76
N ASP A 469 0.59 -10.60 14.32
CA ASP A 469 0.17 -11.77 13.57
C ASP A 469 0.95 -11.88 12.24
N VAL A 470 0.94 -13.05 11.60
CA VAL A 470 1.78 -13.32 10.42
C VAL A 470 1.42 -12.48 9.21
N GLU A 471 0.15 -12.09 9.04
CA GLU A 471 -0.23 -11.26 7.90
C GLU A 471 0.56 -9.95 7.95
N HIS A 472 0.39 -9.21 9.05
CA HIS A 472 1.05 -7.92 9.23
C HIS A 472 2.56 -8.01 9.53
N SER A 473 3.03 -9.04 10.22
CA SER A 473 4.47 -9.17 10.51
C SER A 473 5.28 -9.58 9.28
N SER A 474 4.66 -10.21 8.27
CA SER A 474 5.36 -10.63 7.06
C SER A 474 5.48 -9.53 5.99
N GLU A 475 4.48 -8.64 5.87
CA GLU A 475 4.39 -7.61 4.82
C GLU A 475 5.69 -6.84 4.57
N PRO A 476 6.37 -6.26 5.59
CA PRO A 476 7.51 -5.38 5.34
C PRO A 476 8.65 -6.05 4.59
N VAL A 477 8.77 -7.38 4.70
CA VAL A 477 9.79 -8.17 4.01
C VAL A 477 9.20 -8.90 2.81
N ALA A 478 8.07 -9.61 2.98
CA ALA A 478 7.50 -10.46 1.95
C ALA A 478 7.11 -9.71 0.68
N ASP A 479 6.71 -8.44 0.79
CA ASP A 479 6.28 -7.64 -0.35
C ASP A 479 7.39 -6.70 -0.86
N THR A 480 8.62 -6.82 -0.35
CA THR A 480 9.76 -5.96 -0.76
C THR A 480 11.02 -6.72 -1.14
N GLN A 481 11.63 -7.45 -0.22
CA GLN A 481 13.00 -7.94 -0.39
C GLN A 481 13.10 -9.12 -1.39
N PRO A 482 12.23 -10.15 -1.33
CA PRO A 482 12.38 -11.36 -2.15
C PRO A 482 12.27 -11.07 -3.64
N MET A 483 11.37 -10.15 -4.05
CA MET A 483 11.18 -9.83 -5.46
C MET A 483 12.43 -9.23 -6.11
N MET A 484 13.23 -8.49 -5.34
CA MET A 484 14.44 -7.84 -5.86
C MET A 484 15.51 -8.86 -6.26
N ILE A 485 15.48 -10.08 -5.73
CA ILE A 485 16.34 -11.19 -6.20
C ILE A 485 16.09 -11.50 -7.69
N ALA A 486 14.87 -11.32 -8.20
CA ALA A 486 14.58 -11.45 -9.63
C ALA A 486 14.78 -10.14 -10.41
N LEU A 487 14.35 -9.01 -9.84
CA LEU A 487 14.27 -7.73 -10.56
C LEU A 487 15.65 -7.06 -10.71
N ASP A 488 16.52 -7.26 -9.73
CA ASP A 488 17.92 -6.82 -9.70
C ASP A 488 18.84 -8.03 -9.45
N TYR A 489 18.74 -8.99 -10.37
CA TYR A 489 19.37 -10.30 -10.26
C TYR A 489 20.89 -10.21 -10.11
N GLY A 490 21.42 -10.83 -9.05
CA GLY A 490 22.85 -10.83 -8.72
C GLY A 490 23.29 -9.73 -7.75
N ASN A 491 22.41 -8.79 -7.39
CA ASN A 491 22.73 -7.78 -6.39
C ASN A 491 22.89 -8.44 -5.00
N PRO A 492 24.06 -8.31 -4.34
CA PRO A 492 24.34 -9.02 -3.09
C PRO A 492 23.44 -8.57 -1.94
N ILE A 493 23.01 -7.31 -1.93
CA ILE A 493 22.24 -6.74 -0.83
C ILE A 493 20.95 -7.52 -0.61
N TYR A 494 20.15 -7.77 -1.66
CA TYR A 494 18.85 -8.41 -1.50
C TYR A 494 18.95 -9.89 -1.14
N VAL A 495 19.99 -10.57 -1.65
CA VAL A 495 20.29 -11.96 -1.28
C VAL A 495 20.67 -12.05 0.21
N GLU A 496 21.56 -11.17 0.67
CA GLU A 496 21.99 -11.09 2.07
C GLU A 496 20.85 -10.73 3.03
N ARG A 497 19.97 -9.82 2.63
CA ARG A 497 18.76 -9.48 3.40
C ARG A 497 17.84 -10.69 3.57
N CYS A 498 17.68 -11.52 2.54
CA CYS A 498 16.91 -12.77 2.64
C CYS A 498 17.62 -13.84 3.50
N MET A 499 18.96 -13.87 3.51
CA MET A 499 19.73 -14.73 4.44
C MET A 499 19.46 -14.38 5.90
N GLN A 500 19.30 -13.09 6.22
CA GLN A 500 18.95 -12.66 7.59
C GLN A 500 17.57 -13.17 8.03
N SER A 501 16.58 -13.22 7.13
CA SER A 501 15.27 -13.83 7.44
C SER A 501 15.41 -15.33 7.71
N LEU A 502 16.23 -16.05 6.92
CA LEU A 502 16.49 -17.47 7.12
C LEU A 502 17.18 -17.77 8.46
N ASP A 503 17.99 -16.84 8.98
CA ASP A 503 18.64 -17.01 10.29
C ASP A 503 17.63 -17.16 11.43
N LYS A 504 16.42 -16.58 11.29
CA LYS A 504 15.35 -16.64 12.30
C LYS A 504 14.49 -17.88 12.24
N ILE A 505 14.71 -18.77 11.28
CA ILE A 505 13.79 -19.89 11.07
C ILE A 505 13.67 -20.83 12.28
N ASP A 506 14.74 -20.98 13.07
CA ASP A 506 14.76 -21.83 14.27
C ASP A 506 14.08 -21.14 15.47
N LEU A 507 13.94 -19.82 15.45
CA LEU A 507 13.10 -19.08 16.40
C LEU A 507 11.62 -19.39 16.11
N TRP A 508 11.18 -19.19 14.87
CA TRP A 508 9.78 -19.31 14.47
C TRP A 508 9.28 -20.75 14.38
N THR A 509 10.15 -21.68 14.00
CA THR A 509 9.78 -23.09 13.74
C THR A 509 10.52 -24.05 14.65
N GLY A 510 10.04 -25.28 14.74
CA GLY A 510 10.76 -26.36 15.39
C GLY A 510 10.27 -27.72 14.95
N ILE A 511 10.95 -28.77 15.40
CA ILE A 511 10.50 -30.15 15.21
C ILE A 511 9.62 -30.54 16.40
N ASN A 512 8.38 -30.95 16.15
CA ASN A 512 7.46 -31.38 17.20
C ASN A 512 7.68 -32.85 17.59
N LYS A 513 6.87 -33.36 18.52
CA LYS A 513 7.00 -34.73 19.04
C LYS A 513 6.76 -35.82 17.99
N LYS A 514 6.09 -35.51 16.87
CA LYS A 514 5.86 -36.45 15.76
C LYS A 514 6.95 -36.40 14.70
N GLY A 515 7.95 -35.53 14.86
CA GLY A 515 9.04 -35.36 13.89
C GLY A 515 8.73 -34.38 12.77
N HIS A 516 7.57 -33.72 12.83
CA HIS A 516 7.17 -32.71 11.86
C HIS A 516 7.77 -31.35 12.20
N ARG A 517 8.22 -30.62 11.18
CA ARG A 517 8.60 -29.22 11.33
C ARG A 517 7.39 -28.34 11.09
N HIS A 518 7.04 -27.52 12.08
CA HIS A 518 5.98 -26.52 11.98
C HIS A 518 6.40 -25.20 12.59
N PHE A 519 5.71 -24.13 12.19
CA PHE A 519 5.73 -22.88 12.94
C PHE A 519 5.18 -23.11 14.35
N LYS A 520 5.83 -22.50 15.35
CA LYS A 520 5.43 -22.56 16.76
C LYS A 520 4.24 -21.67 17.05
N SER A 521 4.01 -20.68 16.19
CA SER A 521 2.97 -19.66 16.32
C SER A 521 2.74 -18.94 14.99
N SER A 522 1.57 -18.32 14.84
CA SER A 522 1.25 -17.33 13.81
C SER A 522 1.45 -15.87 14.28
N TRP A 523 2.05 -15.65 15.45
CA TRP A 523 2.40 -14.35 16.00
C TRP A 523 3.89 -14.31 16.34
N TYR A 524 4.67 -13.56 15.57
CA TYR A 524 6.12 -13.48 15.74
C TYR A 524 6.71 -12.20 15.19
N SER A 525 7.95 -11.92 15.62
CA SER A 525 8.81 -10.86 15.12
C SER A 525 10.19 -11.44 14.81
N ALA A 526 11.13 -10.57 14.46
CA ALA A 526 12.53 -10.94 14.28
C ALA A 526 13.21 -11.50 15.55
N THR A 527 12.66 -11.23 16.74
CA THR A 527 13.32 -11.52 18.02
C THR A 527 12.45 -12.30 18.99
N GLU A 528 11.13 -12.33 18.80
CA GLU A 528 10.18 -12.90 19.75
C GLU A 528 9.07 -13.68 19.03
N ILE A 529 8.42 -14.59 19.77
CA ILE A 529 7.23 -15.33 19.35
C ILE A 529 6.20 -15.29 20.48
N ASP A 530 4.91 -15.27 20.14
CA ASP A 530 3.82 -15.40 21.10
C ASP A 530 3.13 -16.75 20.96
N THR A 531 3.27 -17.61 21.96
CA THR A 531 2.68 -18.96 21.97
C THR A 531 1.46 -19.05 22.89
N GLU A 532 0.90 -17.92 23.31
CA GLU A 532 -0.35 -17.90 24.06
C GLU A 532 -1.48 -18.48 23.22
N LYS A 533 -2.22 -19.44 23.78
CA LYS A 533 -3.35 -20.07 23.11
C LYS A 533 -4.41 -19.01 22.75
N PRO A 534 -4.97 -19.01 21.53
CA PRO A 534 -4.85 -20.03 20.48
C PRO A 534 -3.76 -19.78 19.41
N LYS A 535 -2.79 -18.89 19.66
CA LYS A 535 -1.81 -18.41 18.67
C LYS A 535 -0.75 -19.46 18.27
N ASP A 536 -0.58 -20.51 19.07
CA ASP A 536 0.45 -21.56 18.98
C ASP A 536 0.22 -22.59 17.87
N CYS A 537 -0.20 -22.12 16.69
CA CYS A 537 -0.50 -22.92 15.51
C CYS A 537 0.36 -22.48 14.31
N ASP A 538 0.60 -23.42 13.40
CA ASP A 538 1.04 -23.17 12.03
C ASP A 538 -0.20 -23.06 11.12
N VAL A 539 -0.20 -22.10 10.21
CA VAL A 539 -1.27 -21.84 9.24
C VAL A 539 -0.70 -21.57 7.86
N GLU A 540 -1.53 -21.71 6.82
CA GLU A 540 -1.07 -21.49 5.45
C GLU A 540 -0.52 -20.06 5.21
N MET A 541 -0.94 -19.08 6.00
CA MET A 541 -0.45 -17.70 5.92
C MET A 541 1.06 -17.59 6.21
N ASN A 542 1.66 -18.53 6.96
CA ASN A 542 3.10 -18.59 7.21
C ASN A 542 3.92 -18.76 5.92
N THR A 543 3.31 -19.20 4.82
CA THR A 543 3.93 -19.19 3.48
C THR A 543 4.37 -17.79 3.02
N ARG A 544 3.82 -16.70 3.59
CA ARG A 544 4.25 -15.33 3.33
C ARG A 544 5.62 -15.05 3.91
N THR A 545 5.85 -15.43 5.18
CA THR A 545 7.17 -15.36 5.82
C THR A 545 8.19 -16.23 5.07
N VAL A 546 7.77 -17.41 4.62
CA VAL A 546 8.63 -18.35 3.89
C VAL A 546 9.04 -17.84 2.49
N LYS A 547 8.40 -16.79 1.96
CA LYS A 547 8.71 -16.20 0.65
C LYS A 547 10.19 -15.82 0.51
N ALA A 548 10.79 -15.14 1.51
CA ALA A 548 12.23 -14.80 1.48
C ALA A 548 13.14 -16.04 1.37
N ILE A 549 12.77 -17.11 2.08
CA ILE A 549 13.52 -18.36 2.10
C ILE A 549 13.37 -19.11 0.77
N ARG A 550 12.17 -19.11 0.18
CA ARG A 550 11.92 -19.67 -1.16
C ARG A 550 12.75 -18.99 -2.24
N TRP A 551 12.80 -17.65 -2.23
CA TRP A 551 13.56 -16.90 -3.22
C TRP A 551 15.08 -17.08 -3.06
N LEU A 552 15.57 -17.19 -1.84
CA LEU A 552 16.97 -17.56 -1.58
C LEU A 552 17.27 -18.98 -2.08
N ALA A 553 16.40 -19.95 -1.77
CA ALA A 553 16.54 -21.32 -2.25
C ALA A 553 16.48 -21.41 -3.78
N TRP A 554 15.62 -20.62 -4.41
CA TRP A 554 15.63 -20.45 -5.85
C TRP A 554 16.98 -19.92 -6.31
N TYR A 555 17.49 -18.82 -5.74
CA TYR A 555 18.71 -18.17 -6.19
C TYR A 555 19.96 -19.06 -6.06
N ASN A 556 20.38 -19.43 -4.84
CA ASN A 556 21.67 -20.11 -4.62
C ASN A 556 21.57 -21.51 -4.02
N ARG A 557 20.34 -22.04 -3.82
CA ARG A 557 20.13 -23.36 -3.20
C ARG A 557 20.75 -23.47 -1.81
N HIS A 558 20.78 -22.39 -1.03
CA HIS A 558 21.39 -22.37 0.32
C HIS A 558 21.02 -23.62 1.14
N PRO A 559 21.98 -24.41 1.67
CA PRO A 559 21.68 -25.70 2.29
C PRO A 559 20.65 -25.64 3.43
N LYS A 560 20.74 -24.62 4.30
CA LYS A 560 19.76 -24.43 5.39
C LYS A 560 18.36 -24.11 4.85
N ALA A 561 18.25 -23.35 3.76
CA ALA A 561 16.97 -23.03 3.12
C ALA A 561 16.35 -24.30 2.53
N MET A 562 17.15 -25.05 1.76
CA MET A 562 16.73 -26.30 1.13
C MET A 562 16.30 -27.37 2.14
N GLN A 563 17.01 -27.46 3.27
CA GLN A 563 16.64 -28.34 4.37
C GLN A 563 15.32 -27.93 5.01
N PHE A 564 15.19 -26.65 5.42
CA PHE A 564 13.97 -26.13 6.04
C PHE A 564 12.73 -26.36 5.15
N LEU A 565 12.79 -25.95 3.89
CA LEU A 565 11.67 -26.08 2.95
C LEU A 565 11.26 -27.54 2.77
N ARG A 566 12.21 -28.47 2.72
CA ARG A 566 11.90 -29.90 2.64
C ARG A 566 11.20 -30.40 3.90
N GLU A 567 11.75 -30.11 5.08
CA GLU A 567 11.19 -30.56 6.36
C GLU A 567 9.77 -30.01 6.59
N TRP A 568 9.56 -28.73 6.30
CA TRP A 568 8.26 -28.07 6.48
C TRP A 568 7.22 -28.54 5.45
N SER A 569 7.58 -28.59 4.16
CA SER A 569 6.67 -29.07 3.11
C SER A 569 6.33 -30.55 3.26
N ASP A 570 7.28 -31.39 3.71
CA ASP A 570 6.99 -32.81 3.98
C ASP A 570 6.00 -32.97 5.14
N SER A 571 6.10 -32.13 6.17
CA SER A 571 5.17 -32.13 7.31
C SER A 571 3.76 -31.74 6.88
N TRP A 572 3.60 -30.60 6.18
CA TRP A 572 2.31 -30.16 5.65
C TRP A 572 1.71 -31.13 4.63
N LEU A 573 2.54 -31.82 3.84
CA LEU A 573 2.06 -32.87 2.93
C LEU A 573 1.44 -34.03 3.70
N GLU A 574 2.11 -34.51 4.76
CA GLU A 574 1.55 -35.55 5.64
C GLU A 574 0.24 -35.10 6.31
N ASP A 575 0.16 -33.83 6.73
CA ASP A 575 -1.07 -33.25 7.27
C ASP A 575 -2.21 -33.15 6.25
N CYS A 576 -1.90 -32.91 4.98
CA CYS A 576 -2.90 -32.97 3.92
C CYS A 576 -3.47 -34.38 3.78
N MET A 577 -2.67 -35.43 3.98
CA MET A 577 -3.12 -36.83 3.89
C MET A 577 -3.93 -37.30 5.11
N ARG A 578 -3.77 -36.64 6.25
CA ARG A 578 -4.52 -36.94 7.47
C ARG A 578 -6.03 -36.64 7.32
N THR A 579 -6.86 -37.43 7.99
CA THR A 579 -8.34 -37.35 7.95
C THR A 579 -8.97 -37.01 9.30
N ASP A 580 -8.18 -36.48 10.23
CA ASP A 580 -8.61 -36.00 11.53
C ASP A 580 -9.84 -35.09 11.41
N LYS A 581 -10.81 -35.25 12.33
CA LYS A 581 -12.06 -34.47 12.39
C LYS A 581 -12.88 -34.48 11.07
N GLY A 582 -12.74 -35.53 10.26
CA GLY A 582 -13.49 -35.67 9.02
C GLY A 582 -12.94 -34.84 7.85
N LYS A 583 -11.72 -34.31 7.96
CA LYS A 583 -11.04 -33.66 6.84
C LYS A 583 -10.87 -34.64 5.68
N PRO A 584 -11.26 -34.28 4.44
CA PRO A 584 -10.96 -35.13 3.29
C PRO A 584 -9.45 -35.22 3.03
N GLU A 585 -9.00 -36.40 2.61
CA GLU A 585 -7.60 -36.64 2.22
C GLU A 585 -7.22 -35.74 1.03
N GLY A 586 -6.03 -35.12 1.13
CA GLY A 586 -5.53 -34.15 0.15
C GLY A 586 -5.88 -32.69 0.42
N ILE A 587 -6.83 -32.42 1.33
CA ILE A 587 -7.23 -31.06 1.69
C ILE A 587 -6.31 -30.50 2.78
N VAL A 588 -5.84 -29.26 2.56
CA VAL A 588 -5.04 -28.51 3.54
C VAL A 588 -5.93 -28.14 4.74
N PRO A 589 -5.54 -28.49 5.98
CA PRO A 589 -6.29 -28.06 7.18
C PRO A 589 -6.14 -26.55 7.44
N ALA A 590 -7.08 -25.96 8.18
CA ALA A 590 -7.00 -24.54 8.55
C ALA A 590 -5.79 -24.21 9.44
N SER A 591 -5.45 -25.11 10.36
CA SER A 591 -4.33 -24.93 11.29
C SER A 591 -3.79 -26.24 11.82
N ILE A 592 -2.49 -26.25 12.15
CA ILE A 592 -1.78 -27.32 12.84
C ILE A 592 -1.22 -26.79 14.15
N HIS A 593 -1.64 -27.35 15.27
CA HIS A 593 -1.07 -27.00 16.58
C HIS A 593 0.34 -27.55 16.71
N TYR A 594 1.30 -26.69 17.06
CA TYR A 594 2.72 -27.05 17.06
C TYR A 594 3.07 -28.21 18.00
N GLU A 595 2.68 -28.11 19.28
CA GLU A 595 3.16 -29.02 20.34
C GLU A 595 2.56 -30.44 20.24
N GLU A 596 1.27 -30.53 19.91
CA GLU A 596 0.54 -31.81 19.84
C GLU A 596 0.38 -32.34 18.41
N ASP A 597 0.73 -31.53 17.41
CA ASP A 597 0.57 -31.87 16.01
C ASP A 597 -0.90 -32.18 15.66
N GLY A 598 -1.79 -31.35 16.21
CA GLY A 598 -3.24 -31.49 16.15
C GLY A 598 -3.84 -30.61 15.05
N ILE A 599 -4.73 -31.18 14.23
CA ILE A 599 -5.48 -30.42 13.22
C ILE A 599 -6.64 -29.67 13.89
N GLY A 600 -6.70 -28.36 13.72
CA GLY A 600 -7.77 -27.50 14.23
C GLY A 600 -7.95 -27.58 15.75
N THR A 601 -6.86 -27.70 16.53
CA THR A 601 -6.91 -28.05 17.97
C THR A 601 -7.90 -27.24 18.81
N TYR A 602 -8.13 -25.97 18.46
CA TYR A 602 -9.03 -25.07 19.21
C TYR A 602 -10.50 -25.11 18.79
N THR A 603 -10.85 -26.00 17.85
CA THR A 603 -12.22 -26.19 17.38
C THR A 603 -12.56 -27.69 17.29
N ASP A 604 -13.84 -28.02 17.16
CA ASP A 604 -14.28 -29.41 16.94
C ASP A 604 -14.19 -29.85 15.48
N ASN A 605 -13.69 -28.99 14.58
CA ASN A 605 -13.60 -29.24 13.14
C ASN A 605 -12.18 -28.98 12.59
N TRP A 606 -11.98 -29.17 11.28
CA TRP A 606 -10.68 -29.02 10.62
C TRP A 606 -10.54 -27.70 9.83
N TYR A 607 -11.65 -27.00 9.59
CA TYR A 607 -11.75 -25.86 8.67
C TYR A 607 -11.84 -24.51 9.38
N GLU A 608 -12.01 -24.46 10.70
CA GLU A 608 -11.86 -23.28 11.54
C GLU A 608 -10.61 -23.41 12.39
N SER A 609 -9.81 -22.35 12.43
CA SER A 609 -8.58 -22.29 13.22
C SER A 609 -8.86 -22.14 14.72
N GLY A 610 -9.96 -21.47 15.07
CA GLY A 610 -10.25 -21.04 16.45
C GLY A 610 -9.38 -19.87 16.90
N MET A 611 -8.67 -19.21 15.97
CA MET A 611 -7.86 -18.02 16.23
C MET A 611 -8.68 -16.73 16.06
N PHE A 612 -8.07 -15.59 16.39
CA PHE A 612 -8.73 -14.28 16.45
C PHE A 612 -9.35 -13.81 15.13
N TRP A 613 -8.75 -14.20 13.99
CA TRP A 613 -9.14 -13.71 12.66
C TRP A 613 -9.64 -14.82 11.74
N HIS A 614 -10.72 -14.56 11.01
CA HIS A 614 -11.35 -15.52 10.09
C HIS A 614 -10.50 -15.82 8.85
N TYR A 615 -9.54 -14.96 8.49
CA TYR A 615 -8.63 -15.25 7.38
C TYR A 615 -7.63 -16.38 7.69
N TYR A 616 -7.59 -16.89 8.93
CA TYR A 616 -6.89 -18.12 9.29
C TYR A 616 -7.75 -19.38 9.18
N ASP A 617 -9.06 -19.23 8.95
CA ASP A 617 -9.91 -20.37 8.65
C ASP A 617 -9.62 -20.89 7.24
N TYR A 618 -10.13 -22.07 6.92
CA TYR A 618 -9.92 -22.67 5.61
C TYR A 618 -10.54 -21.80 4.51
N THR A 619 -9.67 -21.24 3.67
CA THR A 619 -10.05 -20.45 2.48
C THR A 619 -9.63 -21.14 1.17
N GLY A 620 -9.39 -22.45 1.23
CA GLY A 620 -8.99 -23.28 0.10
C GLY A 620 -7.58 -23.84 0.19
N GLY A 621 -6.78 -23.42 1.18
CA GLY A 621 -5.42 -23.95 1.36
C GLY A 621 -4.45 -23.54 0.24
N THR A 622 -4.83 -22.56 -0.57
CA THR A 622 -4.19 -22.26 -1.86
C THR A 622 -2.74 -21.85 -1.70
N LYS A 623 -2.39 -21.18 -0.59
CA LYS A 623 -1.01 -20.74 -0.36
C LYS A 623 -0.10 -21.94 -0.10
N MET A 624 -0.58 -22.92 0.66
CA MET A 624 0.16 -24.17 0.88
C MET A 624 0.21 -25.04 -0.39
N LEU A 625 -0.86 -25.07 -1.19
CA LEU A 625 -0.83 -25.74 -2.49
C LEU A 625 0.22 -25.12 -3.44
N LYS A 626 0.36 -23.78 -3.45
CA LYS A 626 1.45 -23.08 -4.18
C LYS A 626 2.83 -23.41 -3.60
N GLU A 627 2.97 -23.55 -2.29
CA GLU A 627 4.23 -24.01 -1.65
C GLU A 627 4.64 -25.38 -2.19
N PHE A 628 3.70 -26.33 -2.30
CA PHE A 628 3.98 -27.64 -2.88
C PHE A 628 4.42 -27.58 -4.35
N LEU A 629 3.86 -26.67 -5.16
CA LEU A 629 4.34 -26.43 -6.53
C LEU A 629 5.78 -25.91 -6.55
N SER A 630 6.13 -25.00 -5.63
CA SER A 630 7.50 -24.50 -5.51
C SER A 630 8.46 -25.62 -5.04
N SER A 631 8.02 -26.46 -4.10
CA SER A 631 8.76 -27.63 -3.62
C SER A 631 8.95 -28.68 -4.74
N TYR A 632 7.96 -28.89 -5.60
CA TYR A 632 8.11 -29.73 -6.80
C TYR A 632 9.23 -29.22 -7.72
N LEU A 633 9.31 -27.90 -7.98
CA LEU A 633 10.37 -27.31 -8.80
C LEU A 633 11.74 -27.33 -8.12
N LEU A 634 11.79 -27.12 -6.81
CA LEU A 634 13.04 -27.16 -6.06
C LEU A 634 13.60 -28.58 -5.95
N PHE A 635 12.75 -29.56 -5.65
CA PHE A 635 13.22 -30.92 -5.32
C PHE A 635 13.05 -31.94 -6.44
N ASN A 636 12.32 -31.59 -7.51
CA ASN A 636 11.96 -32.48 -8.61
C ASN A 636 11.33 -33.79 -8.11
N ASP A 637 10.44 -33.68 -7.12
CA ASP A 637 9.77 -34.81 -6.46
C ASP A 637 8.26 -34.70 -6.64
N ARG A 638 7.66 -35.69 -7.31
CA ARG A 638 6.23 -35.68 -7.67
C ARG A 638 5.29 -35.79 -6.48
N LYS A 639 5.76 -36.21 -5.29
CA LYS A 639 4.90 -36.33 -4.10
C LYS A 639 4.19 -35.01 -3.76
N TYR A 640 4.85 -33.87 -4.00
CA TYR A 640 4.26 -32.56 -3.73
C TYR A 640 3.07 -32.23 -4.66
N LEU A 641 2.87 -32.94 -5.77
CA LEU A 641 1.70 -32.76 -6.62
C LEU A 641 0.46 -33.47 -6.07
N GLU A 642 0.62 -34.41 -5.14
CA GLU A 642 -0.44 -35.29 -4.65
C GLU A 642 -1.60 -34.55 -3.96
N PRO A 643 -1.38 -33.58 -3.05
CA PRO A 643 -2.48 -32.81 -2.45
C PRO A 643 -3.36 -32.09 -3.49
N ILE A 644 -2.72 -31.50 -4.51
CA ILE A 644 -3.42 -30.79 -5.60
C ILE A 644 -4.23 -31.76 -6.44
N GLU A 645 -3.64 -32.90 -6.83
CA GLU A 645 -4.32 -33.92 -7.63
C GLU A 645 -5.50 -34.57 -6.88
N LEU A 646 -5.39 -34.78 -5.56
CA LEU A 646 -6.50 -35.27 -4.72
C LEU A 646 -7.62 -34.23 -4.57
N THR A 647 -7.26 -32.96 -4.41
CA THR A 647 -8.22 -31.84 -4.40
C THR A 647 -9.00 -31.76 -5.72
N LEU A 648 -8.31 -31.86 -6.87
CA LEU A 648 -8.93 -31.88 -8.19
C LEU A 648 -9.86 -33.10 -8.38
N LYS A 649 -9.46 -34.29 -7.91
CA LYS A 649 -10.33 -35.47 -7.89
C LYS A 649 -11.57 -35.28 -7.01
N LEU A 650 -11.46 -34.59 -5.87
CA LEU A 650 -12.60 -34.28 -5.02
C LEU A 650 -13.60 -33.36 -5.74
N ILE A 651 -13.10 -32.30 -6.39
CA ILE A 651 -13.94 -31.39 -7.18
C ILE A 651 -14.65 -32.15 -8.30
N GLU A 652 -13.93 -32.95 -9.09
CA GLU A 652 -14.52 -33.70 -10.22
C GLU A 652 -15.66 -34.65 -9.77
N ARG A 653 -15.53 -35.26 -8.60
CA ARG A 653 -16.56 -36.14 -8.01
C ARG A 653 -17.80 -35.39 -7.54
N ASN A 654 -17.67 -34.10 -7.22
CA ASN A 654 -18.72 -33.31 -6.56
C ASN A 654 -19.31 -32.19 -7.45
N ILE A 655 -18.66 -31.80 -8.54
CA ILE A 655 -19.04 -30.65 -9.38
C ILE A 655 -20.45 -30.73 -9.98
N ASN A 656 -20.98 -31.94 -10.17
CA ASN A 656 -22.33 -32.17 -10.71
C ASN A 656 -23.42 -32.27 -9.63
N LYS A 657 -23.07 -32.11 -8.34
CA LYS A 657 -24.02 -32.09 -7.22
C LYS A 657 -24.62 -30.70 -7.04
N ASN A 658 -25.64 -30.58 -6.19
CA ASN A 658 -26.22 -29.30 -5.82
C ASN A 658 -25.30 -28.57 -4.81
N LEU A 659 -24.81 -27.39 -5.18
CA LEU A 659 -23.88 -26.57 -4.38
C LEU A 659 -24.56 -25.35 -3.70
N ASP A 660 -25.87 -25.17 -3.83
CA ASP A 660 -26.56 -23.98 -3.29
C ASP A 660 -26.73 -24.04 -1.76
N GLN A 661 -26.90 -25.25 -1.20
CA GLN A 661 -27.12 -25.50 0.22
C GLN A 661 -26.22 -26.64 0.70
N VAL A 662 -24.96 -26.29 0.99
CA VAL A 662 -23.91 -27.22 1.38
C VAL A 662 -23.58 -27.08 2.87
N GLU A 663 -23.32 -28.20 3.53
CA GLU A 663 -22.91 -28.21 4.94
C GLU A 663 -21.43 -27.80 5.06
N LYS A 664 -21.11 -26.85 5.93
CA LYS A 664 -19.74 -26.38 6.15
C LYS A 664 -18.84 -27.57 6.52
N GLY A 665 -17.70 -27.70 5.84
CA GLY A 665 -16.78 -28.83 6.01
C GLY A 665 -17.06 -30.07 5.15
N SER A 666 -18.19 -30.14 4.43
CA SER A 666 -18.46 -31.23 3.49
C SER A 666 -17.64 -31.12 2.20
N GLU A 667 -17.53 -32.22 1.44
CA GLU A 667 -16.84 -32.19 0.13
C GLU A 667 -17.51 -31.24 -0.86
N GLU A 668 -18.85 -31.14 -0.82
CA GLU A 668 -19.60 -30.19 -1.65
C GLU A 668 -19.32 -28.74 -1.26
N TRP A 669 -19.18 -28.46 0.04
CA TRP A 669 -18.78 -27.13 0.52
C TRP A 669 -17.38 -26.75 0.07
N ILE A 670 -16.41 -27.66 0.21
CA ILE A 670 -15.05 -27.49 -0.32
C ILE A 670 -15.10 -27.20 -1.83
N THR A 671 -15.87 -28.01 -2.58
CA THR A 671 -15.99 -27.86 -4.03
C THR A 671 -16.54 -26.49 -4.40
N LYS A 672 -17.59 -26.03 -3.74
CA LYS A 672 -18.15 -24.69 -3.95
C LYS A 672 -17.11 -23.60 -3.72
N MET A 673 -16.46 -23.62 -2.54
CA MET A 673 -15.46 -22.62 -2.19
C MET A 673 -14.31 -22.55 -3.20
N LEU A 674 -13.80 -23.70 -3.63
CA LEU A 674 -12.68 -23.75 -4.58
C LEU A 674 -13.09 -23.32 -6.00
N LEU A 675 -14.32 -23.58 -6.43
CA LEU A 675 -14.83 -23.10 -7.72
C LEU A 675 -15.08 -21.58 -7.74
N GLU A 676 -15.33 -20.98 -6.57
CA GLU A 676 -15.52 -19.53 -6.39
C GLU A 676 -14.21 -18.79 -6.04
N SER A 677 -13.07 -19.50 -5.96
CA SER A 677 -11.78 -18.94 -5.51
C SER A 677 -10.82 -18.68 -6.67
N ASP A 678 -10.52 -17.40 -6.93
CA ASP A 678 -9.53 -16.98 -7.93
C ASP A 678 -8.11 -17.47 -7.58
N ASN A 679 -7.77 -17.47 -6.29
CA ASN A 679 -6.50 -17.99 -5.80
C ASN A 679 -6.32 -19.48 -6.12
N PHE A 680 -7.41 -20.26 -6.05
CA PHE A 680 -7.39 -21.67 -6.44
C PHE A 680 -7.28 -21.82 -7.96
N ALA A 681 -8.03 -21.03 -8.73
CA ALA A 681 -7.93 -21.01 -10.19
C ALA A 681 -6.50 -20.74 -10.67
N GLU A 682 -5.81 -19.74 -10.10
CA GLU A 682 -4.41 -19.44 -10.38
C GLU A 682 -3.48 -20.61 -9.99
N THR A 683 -3.73 -21.25 -8.83
CA THR A 683 -2.93 -22.38 -8.36
C THR A 683 -2.99 -23.58 -9.31
N ILE A 684 -4.19 -23.95 -9.79
CA ILE A 684 -4.36 -25.08 -10.70
C ILE A 684 -3.90 -24.75 -12.13
N GLU A 685 -3.95 -23.48 -12.53
CA GLU A 685 -3.33 -22.99 -13.75
C GLU A 685 -1.81 -23.21 -13.70
N ILE A 686 -1.14 -22.77 -12.64
CA ILE A 686 0.31 -22.99 -12.45
C ILE A 686 0.61 -24.49 -12.46
N TRP A 687 -0.15 -25.31 -11.72
CA TRP A 687 0.00 -26.76 -11.74
C TRP A 687 -0.09 -27.32 -13.16
N ARG A 688 -1.08 -26.88 -13.95
CA ARG A 688 -1.28 -27.34 -15.34
C ARG A 688 -0.13 -26.95 -16.25
N LEU A 689 0.41 -25.75 -16.08
CA LEU A 689 1.54 -25.21 -16.84
C LEU A 689 2.86 -25.92 -16.51
N LEU A 690 3.09 -26.25 -15.23
CA LEU A 690 4.30 -26.93 -14.79
C LEU A 690 4.31 -28.44 -15.10
N THR A 691 3.16 -29.10 -14.99
CA THR A 691 3.07 -30.56 -15.14
C THR A 691 2.73 -31.02 -16.56
N ASN A 692 2.18 -30.13 -17.39
CA ASN A 692 1.57 -30.46 -18.66
C ASN A 692 0.43 -31.50 -18.60
N ASN A 693 -0.14 -31.75 -17.42
CA ASN A 693 -1.20 -32.74 -17.22
C ASN A 693 -2.57 -32.17 -17.62
N ASN A 694 -3.13 -32.65 -18.74
CA ASN A 694 -4.38 -32.17 -19.31
C ASN A 694 -5.67 -32.79 -18.75
N SER A 695 -5.57 -33.61 -17.69
CA SER A 695 -6.71 -34.37 -17.16
C SER A 695 -7.86 -33.48 -16.66
N TYR A 696 -7.56 -32.24 -16.27
CA TYR A 696 -8.52 -31.30 -15.68
C TYR A 696 -8.79 -30.06 -16.55
N ASP A 697 -8.41 -30.08 -17.83
CA ASP A 697 -8.55 -28.92 -18.73
C ASP A 697 -10.00 -28.41 -18.83
N LYS A 698 -11.00 -29.29 -18.71
CA LYS A 698 -12.42 -28.87 -18.68
C LYS A 698 -12.78 -28.00 -17.47
N LEU A 699 -12.23 -28.33 -16.30
CA LEU A 699 -12.43 -27.55 -15.07
C LEU A 699 -11.68 -26.22 -15.18
N ILE A 700 -10.43 -26.26 -15.62
CA ILE A 700 -9.59 -25.07 -15.80
C ILE A 700 -10.22 -24.13 -16.84
N GLN A 701 -10.83 -24.65 -17.91
CA GLN A 701 -11.55 -23.83 -18.88
C GLN A 701 -12.74 -23.07 -18.26
N GLN A 702 -13.36 -23.60 -17.20
CA GLN A 702 -14.51 -22.97 -16.53
C GLN A 702 -14.07 -21.82 -15.63
N ILE A 703 -13.07 -22.05 -14.77
CA ILE A 703 -12.71 -21.11 -13.69
C ILE A 703 -11.38 -20.38 -13.91
N GLY A 704 -10.54 -20.84 -14.83
CA GLY A 704 -9.21 -20.30 -15.08
C GLY A 704 -9.20 -18.90 -15.71
N SER A 705 -8.04 -18.26 -15.68
CA SER A 705 -7.81 -16.96 -16.30
C SER A 705 -8.05 -16.97 -17.81
N ASP A 706 -8.19 -15.78 -18.40
CA ASP A 706 -8.23 -15.66 -19.86
C ASP A 706 -6.94 -16.19 -20.52
N TYR A 707 -5.77 -15.99 -19.90
CA TYR A 707 -4.52 -16.52 -20.42
C TYR A 707 -4.53 -18.06 -20.53
N ILE A 708 -4.94 -18.78 -19.48
CA ILE A 708 -4.98 -20.25 -19.56
C ILE A 708 -6.07 -20.74 -20.51
N LYS A 709 -7.22 -20.04 -20.60
CA LYS A 709 -8.24 -20.33 -21.61
C LYS A 709 -7.68 -20.22 -23.03
N TYR A 710 -6.87 -19.20 -23.32
CA TYR A 710 -6.12 -19.12 -24.57
C TYR A 710 -5.16 -20.31 -24.75
N ARG A 711 -4.38 -20.67 -23.72
CA ARG A 711 -3.44 -21.81 -23.78
C ARG A 711 -4.14 -23.15 -24.05
N LEU A 712 -5.41 -23.29 -23.67
CA LEU A 712 -6.20 -24.50 -23.88
C LEU A 712 -6.92 -24.51 -25.24
N SER A 713 -7.41 -23.37 -25.73
CA SER A 713 -8.24 -23.29 -26.94
C SER A 713 -7.52 -22.77 -28.18
N GLY A 714 -6.46 -21.98 -28.02
CA GLY A 714 -5.82 -21.19 -29.07
C GLY A 714 -6.62 -19.96 -29.52
N GLU A 715 -7.75 -19.64 -28.86
CA GLU A 715 -8.61 -18.51 -29.23
C GLU A 715 -8.05 -17.19 -28.73
N VAL A 716 -7.58 -16.35 -29.66
CA VAL A 716 -6.96 -15.04 -29.38
C VAL A 716 -7.89 -14.08 -28.62
N ALA A 717 -9.21 -14.23 -28.77
CA ALA A 717 -10.21 -13.41 -28.07
C ALA A 717 -10.03 -13.42 -26.54
N HIS A 718 -9.52 -14.50 -25.95
CA HIS A 718 -9.22 -14.52 -24.53
C HIS A 718 -8.08 -13.56 -24.16
N LEU A 719 -7.00 -13.52 -24.96
CA LEU A 719 -5.90 -12.58 -24.74
C LEU A 719 -6.37 -11.12 -24.79
N GLU A 720 -7.25 -10.83 -25.75
CA GLU A 720 -7.87 -9.52 -25.94
C GLU A 720 -8.77 -9.15 -24.75
N ASN A 721 -9.63 -10.07 -24.29
CA ASN A 721 -10.52 -9.85 -23.15
C ASN A 721 -9.75 -9.57 -21.85
N GLY A 722 -8.75 -10.39 -21.52
CA GLY A 722 -7.97 -10.19 -20.29
C GLY A 722 -7.18 -8.87 -20.30
N SER A 723 -6.66 -8.46 -21.47
CA SER A 723 -5.98 -7.17 -21.61
C SER A 723 -6.98 -6.00 -21.50
N MET A 724 -8.18 -6.15 -22.08
CA MET A 724 -9.24 -5.15 -21.99
C MET A 724 -9.73 -4.95 -20.56
N ASN A 725 -9.78 -6.01 -19.74
CA ASN A 725 -10.14 -5.89 -18.33
C ASN A 725 -9.18 -4.96 -17.56
N ILE A 726 -7.87 -5.08 -17.80
CA ILE A 726 -6.88 -4.16 -17.22
C ILE A 726 -7.10 -2.73 -17.72
N ILE A 727 -7.25 -2.55 -19.04
CA ILE A 727 -7.51 -1.23 -19.66
C ILE A 727 -8.74 -0.55 -19.05
N ASN A 728 -9.81 -1.31 -18.81
CA ASN A 728 -11.05 -0.80 -18.24
C ASN A 728 -10.88 -0.23 -16.82
N TYR A 729 -9.84 -0.61 -16.08
CA TYR A 729 -9.57 -0.10 -14.73
C TYR A 729 -8.37 0.84 -14.65
N THR A 730 -7.47 0.83 -15.64
CA THR A 730 -6.34 1.78 -15.67
C THR A 730 -6.67 3.08 -16.42
N TYR A 731 -7.54 3.04 -17.43
CA TYR A 731 -7.94 4.24 -18.20
C TYR A 731 -9.22 4.89 -17.71
N PHE A 732 -10.03 4.18 -16.91
CA PHE A 732 -11.25 4.71 -16.33
C PHE A 732 -11.11 4.87 -14.83
N ASN A 733 -11.73 5.92 -14.30
CA ASN A 733 -11.70 6.24 -12.86
C ASN A 733 -10.28 6.29 -12.27
N ARG A 734 -9.25 6.52 -13.10
CA ARG A 734 -7.84 6.56 -12.73
C ARG A 734 -7.56 7.48 -11.54
N ASP A 735 -8.27 8.59 -11.43
CA ASP A 735 -8.16 9.52 -10.30
C ASP A 735 -8.39 8.82 -8.94
N LEU A 736 -9.29 7.83 -8.88
CA LEU A 736 -9.52 7.02 -7.67
C LEU A 736 -8.30 6.18 -7.26
N LEU A 737 -7.48 5.74 -8.22
CA LEU A 737 -6.26 4.96 -7.99
C LEU A 737 -5.01 5.85 -7.80
N THR A 738 -5.15 7.17 -7.91
CA THR A 738 -4.02 8.10 -7.96
C THR A 738 -4.21 9.31 -7.04
N THR A 739 -4.85 10.36 -7.54
CA THR A 739 -5.05 11.64 -6.84
C THR A 739 -5.91 11.48 -5.59
N GLU A 740 -6.96 10.68 -5.68
CA GLU A 740 -7.94 10.50 -4.62
C GLU A 740 -7.57 9.42 -3.60
N ALA A 741 -6.75 8.43 -3.99
CA ALA A 741 -6.38 7.28 -3.18
C ALA A 741 -5.89 7.66 -1.77
N TYR A 742 -6.56 7.13 -0.75
CA TYR A 742 -6.22 7.38 0.66
C TYR A 742 -5.32 6.30 1.26
N PHE A 743 -5.81 5.05 1.25
CA PHE A 743 -5.12 3.84 1.71
C PHE A 743 -4.35 3.22 0.53
N THR A 744 -3.06 2.96 0.71
CA THR A 744 -2.17 2.52 -0.38
C THR A 744 -2.25 1.02 -0.65
N ASP A 745 -2.60 0.23 0.36
CA ASP A 745 -2.96 -1.19 0.29
C ASP A 745 -4.32 -1.44 -0.39
N ARG A 746 -5.05 -0.37 -0.75
CA ARG A 746 -6.28 -0.40 -1.55
C ARG A 746 -6.11 0.15 -2.95
N VAL A 747 -4.86 0.38 -3.38
CA VAL A 747 -4.54 0.75 -4.77
C VAL A 747 -4.44 -0.51 -5.62
N GLU A 748 -5.60 -1.01 -6.02
CA GLU A 748 -5.78 -2.25 -6.78
C GLU A 748 -6.42 -1.97 -8.15
N ILE A 749 -6.15 -2.80 -9.15
CA ILE A 749 -6.69 -2.64 -10.51
C ILE A 749 -8.09 -3.26 -10.55
N LYS A 750 -9.05 -2.54 -9.94
CA LYS A 750 -10.43 -3.02 -9.78
C LYS A 750 -11.46 -1.91 -9.72
N ASN A 751 -12.74 -2.31 -9.73
CA ASN A 751 -13.81 -1.44 -9.28
C ASN A 751 -13.78 -1.32 -7.75
N LEU A 752 -13.32 -0.17 -7.23
CA LEU A 752 -13.28 0.08 -5.79
C LEU A 752 -14.67 0.03 -5.12
N ARG A 753 -15.78 0.13 -5.87
CA ARG A 753 -17.16 -0.06 -5.36
C ARG A 753 -17.60 -1.52 -5.22
N GLY A 754 -16.66 -2.46 -5.27
CA GLY A 754 -16.93 -3.88 -5.30
C GLY A 754 -16.64 -4.41 -6.69
N GLY A 755 -15.68 -5.32 -6.76
CA GLY A 755 -15.16 -5.92 -7.97
C GLY A 755 -13.97 -6.80 -7.64
N GLN A 756 -13.72 -7.76 -8.52
CA GLN A 756 -12.54 -8.61 -8.46
C GLN A 756 -11.29 -7.75 -8.73
N ASP A 757 -10.22 -7.98 -7.98
CA ASP A 757 -8.92 -7.44 -8.34
C ASP A 757 -8.38 -8.18 -9.58
N ILE A 758 -8.26 -7.44 -10.68
CA ILE A 758 -7.76 -7.99 -11.95
C ILE A 758 -6.22 -8.02 -11.94
N GLY A 759 -5.59 -7.14 -11.17
CA GLY A 759 -4.14 -7.02 -11.06
C GLY A 759 -3.42 -6.98 -12.41
N THR A 760 -2.23 -7.60 -12.46
CA THR A 760 -1.37 -7.67 -13.65
C THR A 760 -1.09 -9.09 -14.13
N SER A 761 -1.65 -10.11 -13.44
CA SER A 761 -1.37 -11.53 -13.70
C SER A 761 -1.59 -11.94 -15.15
N HIS A 762 -2.61 -11.41 -15.83
CA HIS A 762 -2.88 -11.72 -17.24
C HIS A 762 -1.73 -11.32 -18.16
N ILE A 763 -1.26 -10.07 -18.08
CA ILE A 763 -0.16 -9.59 -18.93
C ILE A 763 1.17 -10.22 -18.53
N GLU A 764 1.41 -10.45 -17.23
CA GLU A 764 2.58 -11.21 -16.76
C GLU A 764 2.63 -12.61 -17.38
N ALA A 765 1.49 -13.31 -17.37
CA ALA A 765 1.38 -14.66 -17.91
C ALA A 765 1.54 -14.67 -19.43
N MET A 766 1.01 -13.68 -20.16
CA MET A 766 1.29 -13.52 -21.58
C MET A 766 2.80 -13.41 -21.84
N TYR A 767 3.50 -12.47 -21.22
CA TYR A 767 4.92 -12.23 -21.49
C TYR A 767 5.82 -13.38 -21.04
N ASN A 768 5.55 -13.96 -19.86
CA ASN A 768 6.51 -14.83 -19.18
C ASN A 768 6.07 -16.29 -19.14
N GLY A 769 4.82 -16.60 -19.51
CA GLY A 769 4.27 -17.96 -19.58
C GLY A 769 3.57 -18.45 -18.32
N SER A 770 3.49 -17.64 -17.28
CA SER A 770 2.77 -17.84 -16.01
C SER A 770 2.76 -16.52 -15.22
N SER A 771 1.72 -16.27 -14.41
CA SER A 771 1.67 -15.09 -13.52
C SER A 771 2.76 -15.13 -12.45
N PHE A 772 3.06 -14.00 -11.81
CA PHE A 772 3.95 -13.98 -10.66
C PHE A 772 3.29 -14.43 -9.35
N ALA A 773 1.96 -14.52 -9.32
CA ALA A 773 1.17 -14.97 -8.17
C ALA A 773 1.58 -14.26 -6.87
N ASP A 774 1.49 -12.92 -6.83
CA ASP A 774 1.98 -12.07 -5.73
C ASP A 774 3.47 -12.29 -5.39
N ILE A 775 4.25 -12.57 -6.44
CA ILE A 775 5.68 -12.85 -6.36
C ILE A 775 5.97 -14.02 -5.41
N PHE A 776 5.07 -14.99 -5.35
CA PHE A 776 5.15 -16.12 -4.42
C PHE A 776 6.42 -16.96 -4.66
N TYR A 777 6.68 -17.27 -5.94
CA TYR A 777 7.84 -17.98 -6.46
C TYR A 777 7.93 -17.70 -7.97
N PRO A 778 9.13 -17.67 -8.60
CA PRO A 778 9.27 -17.45 -10.04
C PRO A 778 8.82 -18.69 -10.84
N PHE A 779 7.50 -18.90 -10.97
CA PHE A 779 6.90 -19.98 -11.76
C PHE A 779 7.00 -19.79 -13.28
N SER A 780 7.40 -18.61 -13.73
CA SER A 780 7.45 -18.29 -15.15
C SER A 780 8.61 -19.00 -15.86
N PRO A 781 8.36 -19.71 -16.98
CA PRO A 781 9.41 -20.45 -17.70
C PRO A 781 10.49 -19.55 -18.33
N ILE A 782 10.19 -18.28 -18.59
CA ILE A 782 11.12 -17.31 -19.16
C ILE A 782 11.02 -15.94 -18.50
N SER A 783 12.03 -15.11 -18.74
CA SER A 783 11.97 -13.65 -18.57
C SER A 783 12.71 -12.96 -19.73
N TRP A 784 12.75 -11.62 -19.75
CA TRP A 784 13.27 -10.84 -20.87
C TRP A 784 14.43 -9.92 -20.49
N LYS A 785 15.36 -9.69 -21.42
CA LYS A 785 16.43 -8.67 -21.41
C LYS A 785 16.42 -7.89 -22.74
N ASN A 786 17.00 -6.70 -22.76
CA ASN A 786 17.08 -5.84 -23.97
C ASN A 786 15.70 -5.58 -24.62
N VAL A 787 14.69 -5.37 -23.77
CA VAL A 787 13.30 -5.12 -24.17
C VAL A 787 12.82 -3.79 -23.58
N ASN A 788 11.76 -3.26 -24.16
CA ASN A 788 11.03 -2.11 -23.66
C ASN A 788 9.54 -2.30 -23.97
N LYS A 789 8.70 -1.30 -23.65
CA LYS A 789 7.25 -1.31 -23.93
C LYS A 789 6.83 -1.46 -25.41
N ASN A 790 7.78 -1.47 -26.35
CA ASN A 790 7.52 -1.69 -27.76
C ASN A 790 7.62 -3.17 -28.17
N LEU A 791 7.90 -4.09 -27.25
CA LEU A 791 7.73 -5.52 -27.49
C LEU A 791 6.40 -5.98 -26.92
N SER A 792 5.59 -6.65 -27.73
CA SER A 792 4.51 -7.54 -27.26
C SER A 792 4.94 -8.99 -27.41
N ALA A 793 4.59 -9.82 -26.44
CA ALA A 793 4.88 -11.25 -26.48
C ALA A 793 3.79 -12.07 -25.81
N VAL A 794 3.48 -13.24 -26.38
CA VAL A 794 2.66 -14.26 -25.74
C VAL A 794 3.36 -15.61 -25.80
N VAL A 795 3.61 -16.22 -24.63
CA VAL A 795 4.07 -17.61 -24.55
C VAL A 795 2.89 -18.51 -24.88
N ASN A 796 2.98 -19.21 -26.01
CA ASN A 796 1.95 -20.09 -26.56
C ASN A 796 2.08 -21.52 -26.01
N GLU A 797 3.31 -22.02 -25.87
CA GLU A 797 3.60 -23.32 -25.28
C GLU A 797 4.89 -23.27 -24.47
N SER A 798 4.96 -24.05 -23.39
CA SER A 798 6.13 -24.15 -22.53
C SER A 798 6.24 -25.54 -21.90
N SER A 799 7.45 -26.10 -21.87
CA SER A 799 7.80 -27.33 -21.15
C SER A 799 9.27 -27.31 -20.73
N ASP A 800 9.79 -28.40 -20.16
CA ASP A 800 11.21 -28.54 -19.84
C ASP A 800 12.12 -28.68 -21.08
N SER A 801 11.54 -28.85 -22.27
CA SER A 801 12.24 -29.24 -23.49
C SER A 801 11.78 -28.50 -24.75
N ALA A 802 10.74 -27.68 -24.65
CA ALA A 802 10.26 -26.86 -25.76
C ALA A 802 9.63 -25.55 -25.27
N LEU A 803 9.64 -24.55 -26.13
CA LEU A 803 9.05 -23.24 -25.91
C LEU A 803 8.56 -22.66 -27.24
N SER A 804 7.34 -22.13 -27.26
CA SER A 804 6.74 -21.44 -28.41
C SER A 804 6.25 -20.07 -27.95
N ILE A 805 6.64 -19.01 -28.66
CA ILE A 805 6.28 -17.62 -28.33
C ILE A 805 5.81 -16.92 -29.61
N ILE A 806 4.75 -16.12 -29.51
CA ILE A 806 4.40 -15.13 -30.53
C ILE A 806 4.93 -13.79 -30.07
N VAL A 807 5.66 -13.08 -30.93
CA VAL A 807 6.23 -11.77 -30.62
C VAL A 807 5.87 -10.74 -31.68
N PHE A 808 5.67 -9.50 -31.26
CA PHE A 808 5.40 -8.36 -32.13
C PHE A 808 6.25 -7.16 -31.71
N ASN A 809 6.89 -6.52 -32.68
CA ASN A 809 7.67 -5.30 -32.49
C ASN A 809 6.84 -4.06 -32.92
N HIS A 810 6.47 -3.23 -31.96
CA HIS A 810 5.74 -1.96 -32.16
C HIS A 810 6.64 -0.81 -32.61
N SER A 811 7.96 -0.97 -32.56
CA SER A 811 8.91 0.07 -32.97
C SER A 811 8.95 0.22 -34.49
N GLU A 812 9.21 1.45 -34.96
CA GLU A 812 9.59 1.70 -36.36
C GLU A 812 10.97 1.13 -36.70
N GLU A 813 11.78 0.83 -35.68
CA GLU A 813 13.13 0.29 -35.81
C GLU A 813 13.19 -1.22 -35.51
N THR A 814 14.27 -1.85 -35.95
CA THR A 814 14.57 -3.24 -35.58
C THR A 814 15.04 -3.30 -34.14
N ILE A 815 14.56 -4.28 -33.38
CA ILE A 815 14.94 -4.49 -31.97
C ILE A 815 15.62 -5.86 -31.78
N PHE A 816 16.35 -6.01 -30.68
CA PHE A 816 17.13 -7.21 -30.35
C PHE A 816 16.74 -7.77 -28.97
N PRO A 817 15.49 -8.25 -28.79
CA PRO A 817 15.06 -8.83 -27.54
C PRO A 817 15.88 -10.07 -27.20
N THR A 818 16.01 -10.32 -25.91
CA THR A 818 16.75 -11.45 -25.36
C THR A 818 15.86 -12.24 -24.42
N ILE A 819 15.65 -13.52 -24.69
CA ILE A 819 14.91 -14.43 -23.80
C ILE A 819 15.89 -15.01 -22.79
N VAL A 820 15.51 -15.00 -21.51
CA VAL A 820 16.22 -15.66 -20.41
C VAL A 820 15.45 -16.90 -20.00
N PHE A 821 16.09 -18.07 -20.02
CA PHE A 821 15.42 -19.35 -19.77
C PHE A 821 15.52 -19.76 -18.30
N ASN A 822 14.36 -20.02 -17.69
CA ASN A 822 14.27 -20.43 -16.28
C ASN A 822 14.04 -21.94 -16.12
N HIS A 823 13.21 -22.55 -16.98
CA HIS A 823 12.70 -23.92 -16.79
C HIS A 823 13.14 -24.94 -17.86
N LEU A 824 13.78 -24.50 -18.95
CA LEU A 824 14.36 -25.43 -19.92
C LEU A 824 15.53 -26.17 -19.27
N LYS A 825 15.59 -27.49 -19.46
CA LYS A 825 16.73 -28.28 -18.98
C LYS A 825 17.99 -27.98 -19.77
N ASN A 826 19.13 -28.33 -19.19
CA ASN A 826 20.40 -28.18 -19.88
C ASN A 826 20.45 -29.04 -21.15
N GLY A 827 20.89 -28.46 -22.26
CA GLY A 827 20.86 -29.13 -23.55
C GLY A 827 21.22 -28.25 -24.73
N LEU A 828 21.38 -28.91 -25.88
CA LEU A 828 21.46 -28.27 -27.19
C LEU A 828 20.05 -28.10 -27.73
N TYR A 829 19.70 -26.89 -28.14
CA TYR A 829 18.39 -26.51 -28.66
C TYR A 829 18.48 -25.99 -30.09
N ASN A 830 17.43 -26.25 -30.87
CA ASN A 830 17.16 -25.56 -32.12
C ASN A 830 16.28 -24.34 -31.84
N PHE A 831 16.61 -23.21 -32.44
CA PHE A 831 15.83 -21.98 -32.48
C PHE A 831 15.38 -21.73 -33.92
N ASP A 832 14.08 -21.56 -34.14
CA ASP A 832 13.50 -21.10 -35.40
C ASP A 832 12.73 -19.79 -35.17
N LEU A 833 12.98 -18.80 -36.02
CA LEU A 833 12.18 -17.57 -36.12
C LEU A 833 11.37 -17.61 -37.42
N ILE A 834 10.05 -17.60 -37.29
CA ILE A 834 9.11 -17.78 -38.41
C ILE A 834 8.26 -16.51 -38.53
N GLU A 835 8.30 -15.86 -39.69
CA GLU A 835 7.46 -14.69 -39.94
C GLU A 835 6.01 -15.13 -40.16
N LYS A 836 5.08 -14.64 -39.33
CA LYS A 836 3.70 -15.14 -39.31
C LYS A 836 2.94 -14.83 -40.60
N LYS A 837 3.18 -13.67 -41.21
CA LYS A 837 2.52 -13.26 -42.46
C LYS A 837 2.88 -14.12 -43.66
N SER A 838 4.15 -14.54 -43.77
CA SER A 838 4.63 -15.36 -44.89
C SER A 838 4.68 -16.85 -44.58
N GLY A 839 4.65 -17.23 -43.30
CA GLY A 839 4.89 -18.60 -42.82
C GLY A 839 6.33 -19.07 -43.05
N LYS A 840 7.24 -18.18 -43.44
CA LYS A 840 8.61 -18.54 -43.79
C LYS A 840 9.52 -18.48 -42.56
N THR A 841 10.32 -19.52 -42.36
CA THR A 841 11.44 -19.50 -41.42
C THR A 841 12.50 -18.51 -41.92
N ILE A 842 12.71 -17.44 -41.16
CA ILE A 842 13.65 -16.36 -41.46
C ILE A 842 15.03 -16.65 -40.90
N ASN A 843 15.10 -17.35 -39.75
CA ASN A 843 16.34 -17.70 -39.08
C ASN A 843 16.21 -19.07 -38.40
N THR A 844 17.23 -19.90 -38.54
CA THR A 844 17.37 -21.18 -37.81
C THR A 844 18.78 -21.24 -37.25
N LYS A 845 18.91 -21.47 -35.94
CA LYS A 845 20.20 -21.59 -35.26
C LYS A 845 20.13 -22.61 -34.14
N ASN A 846 21.28 -23.23 -33.83
CA ASN A 846 21.43 -24.02 -32.63
C ASN A 846 22.14 -23.20 -31.55
N PHE A 847 21.75 -23.40 -30.31
CA PHE A 847 22.40 -22.81 -29.14
C PHE A 847 22.34 -23.78 -27.96
N GLU A 848 23.20 -23.57 -26.97
CA GLU A 848 23.27 -24.41 -25.77
C GLU A 848 22.71 -23.66 -24.57
N ILE A 849 21.95 -24.38 -23.75
CA ILE A 849 21.55 -23.99 -22.41
C ILE A 849 22.40 -24.83 -21.46
N GLN A 850 23.30 -24.18 -20.71
CA GLN A 850 24.25 -24.86 -19.81
C GLN A 850 23.94 -24.65 -18.33
N LYS A 851 23.34 -23.52 -17.99
CA LYS A 851 22.89 -23.17 -16.64
C LYS A 851 21.57 -22.41 -16.67
N ARG A 852 20.91 -22.30 -15.52
CA ARG A 852 19.73 -21.42 -15.37
C ARG A 852 20.13 -19.99 -15.74
N ASN A 853 19.19 -19.24 -16.34
CA ASN A 853 19.42 -17.90 -16.86
C ASN A 853 20.39 -17.81 -18.06
N SER A 854 20.71 -18.95 -18.70
CA SER A 854 21.18 -18.90 -20.09
C SER A 854 20.18 -18.09 -20.90
N ASP A 855 20.67 -17.32 -21.86
CA ASP A 855 19.85 -16.43 -22.66
C ASP A 855 20.13 -16.56 -24.16
N TYR A 856 19.21 -15.99 -24.95
CA TYR A 856 19.32 -15.98 -26.40
C TYR A 856 18.73 -14.70 -26.99
N THR A 857 19.58 -13.93 -27.68
CA THR A 857 19.21 -12.71 -28.39
C THR A 857 18.88 -12.99 -29.85
N PHE A 858 17.82 -12.36 -30.36
CA PHE A 858 17.40 -12.47 -31.75
C PHE A 858 16.90 -11.14 -32.30
N GLU A 859 16.87 -11.02 -33.62
CA GLU A 859 16.48 -9.79 -34.33
C GLU A 859 14.99 -9.82 -34.67
N LEU A 860 14.27 -8.73 -34.35
CA LEU A 860 12.89 -8.51 -34.76
C LEU A 860 12.75 -7.24 -35.58
N LYS A 861 12.29 -7.38 -36.82
CA LYS A 861 12.04 -6.23 -37.70
C LYS A 861 10.84 -5.43 -37.21
N SER A 862 10.84 -4.17 -37.61
CA SER A 862 9.77 -3.19 -37.38
C SER A 862 8.39 -3.72 -37.80
N ASN A 863 7.37 -3.45 -36.98
CA ASN A 863 5.95 -3.69 -37.24
C ASN A 863 5.62 -5.08 -37.80
N SER A 864 6.27 -6.11 -37.25
CA SER A 864 6.20 -7.48 -37.76
C SER A 864 5.93 -8.49 -36.65
N GLU A 865 5.10 -9.48 -36.96
CA GLU A 865 4.72 -10.58 -36.05
C GLU A 865 5.49 -11.87 -36.40
N TYR A 866 6.05 -12.51 -35.39
CA TYR A 866 6.85 -13.73 -35.55
C TYR A 866 6.45 -14.83 -34.55
N PHE A 867 6.62 -16.08 -34.95
CA PHE A 867 6.72 -17.22 -34.04
C PHE A 867 8.19 -17.50 -33.73
N VAL A 868 8.48 -17.70 -32.44
CA VAL A 868 9.75 -18.21 -31.93
C VAL A 868 9.51 -19.63 -31.46
N GLU A 869 10.17 -20.59 -32.08
CA GLU A 869 10.11 -22.01 -31.74
C GLU A 869 11.46 -22.48 -31.24
N ILE A 870 11.49 -22.98 -30.01
CA ILE A 870 12.70 -23.51 -29.37
C ILE A 870 12.44 -24.97 -29.00
N LYS A 871 13.26 -25.89 -29.51
CA LYS A 871 13.08 -27.34 -29.30
C LYS A 871 14.40 -28.00 -28.94
N LEU A 872 14.37 -28.82 -27.88
CA LEU A 872 15.52 -29.60 -27.47
C LEU A 872 15.93 -30.58 -28.56
N ILE A 873 17.19 -30.51 -28.97
CA ILE A 873 17.83 -31.50 -29.84
C ILE A 873 18.41 -32.63 -28.98
N LYS A 874 19.15 -32.25 -27.92
CA LYS A 874 19.89 -33.20 -27.08
C LYS A 874 20.06 -32.67 -25.67
N ALA A 875 19.61 -33.42 -24.67
CA ALA A 875 19.88 -33.10 -23.26
C ALA A 875 21.37 -33.27 -22.95
N ILE A 876 21.90 -32.39 -22.08
CA ILE A 876 23.27 -32.44 -21.56
C ILE A 876 23.17 -32.64 -20.05
N GLN A 877 24.16 -33.33 -19.47
CA GLN A 877 24.20 -33.55 -18.03
C GLN A 877 24.33 -32.21 -17.29
N SER A 878 23.55 -32.04 -16.22
CA SER A 878 23.56 -30.86 -15.37
C SER A 878 24.97 -30.59 -14.84
N GLN A 879 25.44 -29.33 -14.91
CA GLN A 879 26.65 -28.90 -14.22
C GLN A 879 26.47 -28.96 -12.70
N GLU A 880 27.57 -28.75 -11.98
CA GLU A 880 27.60 -28.64 -10.52
C GLU A 880 26.54 -27.64 -10.03
N ILE A 881 25.68 -28.06 -9.10
CA ILE A 881 24.57 -27.24 -8.58
C ILE A 881 25.08 -26.27 -7.50
N ASN A 882 26.21 -26.60 -6.87
CA ASN A 882 26.83 -25.80 -5.84
C ASN A 882 27.91 -24.94 -6.49
N LEU A 883 27.69 -23.63 -6.54
CA LEU A 883 28.57 -22.67 -7.20
C LEU A 883 28.90 -21.53 -6.24
N ALA A 884 30.04 -20.89 -6.47
CA ALA A 884 30.33 -19.58 -5.89
C ALA A 884 29.51 -18.52 -6.64
N ASP A 885 29.49 -17.30 -6.12
CA ASP A 885 28.86 -16.17 -6.83
C ASP A 885 29.45 -14.88 -6.28
N LEU A 886 30.48 -14.38 -6.95
CA LEU A 886 31.10 -13.11 -6.64
C LEU A 886 30.15 -12.00 -7.08
N ALA A 887 30.02 -10.97 -6.26
CA ALA A 887 29.07 -9.92 -6.52
C ALA A 887 29.59 -8.56 -6.07
N ILE A 888 29.37 -7.56 -6.93
CA ILE A 888 29.56 -6.15 -6.64
C ILE A 888 28.30 -5.36 -7.04
N THR A 889 28.06 -4.21 -6.42
CA THR A 889 26.89 -3.36 -6.71
C THR A 889 27.25 -1.88 -6.66
N ASP A 890 26.64 -1.10 -7.54
CA ASP A 890 26.82 0.36 -7.62
C ASP A 890 26.44 1.06 -6.32
N SER A 891 25.47 0.52 -5.59
CA SER A 891 24.98 1.09 -4.32
C SER A 891 26.03 1.11 -3.20
N GLU A 892 27.06 0.26 -3.27
CA GLU A 892 28.17 0.21 -2.31
C GLU A 892 29.46 0.86 -2.82
N LEU A 893 29.48 1.36 -4.07
CA LEU A 893 30.63 2.08 -4.64
C LEU A 893 30.80 3.44 -3.93
N LYS A 894 31.97 3.67 -3.33
CA LYS A 894 32.31 4.95 -2.69
C LYS A 894 33.52 5.58 -3.35
N ILE A 895 33.37 6.85 -3.73
CA ILE A 895 34.41 7.62 -4.40
C ILE A 895 34.74 8.84 -3.53
N SER A 896 36.00 8.97 -3.10
CA SER A 896 36.45 10.08 -2.24
C SER A 896 37.73 10.72 -2.75
N ASN A 897 37.80 12.05 -2.74
CA ASN A 897 39.03 12.78 -3.06
C ASN A 897 39.99 12.69 -1.86
N ILE A 898 41.21 12.18 -2.08
CA ILE A 898 42.26 12.20 -1.04
C ILE A 898 42.98 13.55 -1.05
N ASN A 899 43.29 14.06 -2.24
CA ASN A 899 43.90 15.37 -2.46
C ASN A 899 43.52 15.86 -3.87
N ASN A 900 44.08 17.00 -4.30
CA ASN A 900 43.73 17.61 -5.60
C ASN A 900 44.02 16.68 -6.80
N ASP A 901 44.93 15.72 -6.65
CA ASP A 901 45.43 14.90 -7.76
C ASP A 901 45.05 13.42 -7.62
N LYS A 902 44.42 12.99 -6.51
CA LYS A 902 44.13 11.56 -6.25
C LYS A 902 42.71 11.30 -5.75
N VAL A 903 42.13 10.23 -6.29
CA VAL A 903 40.82 9.70 -5.91
C VAL A 903 40.99 8.29 -5.33
N LYS A 904 40.23 8.01 -4.27
CA LYS A 904 40.06 6.68 -3.70
C LYS A 904 38.71 6.13 -4.15
N ILE A 905 38.72 4.92 -4.68
CA ILE A 905 37.52 4.20 -5.10
C ILE A 905 37.42 2.96 -4.20
N GLU A 906 36.38 2.86 -3.40
CA GLU A 906 36.18 1.77 -2.43
C GLU A 906 34.96 0.95 -2.86
N ILE A 907 35.12 -0.36 -2.92
CA ILE A 907 34.04 -1.30 -3.25
C ILE A 907 34.23 -2.63 -2.50
N PRO A 908 33.20 -3.17 -1.84
CA PRO A 908 33.24 -4.54 -1.33
C PRO A 908 32.93 -5.54 -2.46
N ILE A 909 33.67 -6.65 -2.49
CA ILE A 909 33.32 -7.85 -3.27
C ILE A 909 32.72 -8.85 -2.30
N HIS A 910 31.55 -9.38 -2.63
CA HIS A 910 30.84 -10.37 -1.83
C HIS A 910 30.97 -11.76 -2.45
N ASN A 911 30.78 -12.81 -1.66
CA ASN A 911 30.40 -14.13 -2.16
C ASN A 911 28.98 -14.44 -1.67
N ILE A 912 28.03 -14.55 -2.59
CA ILE A 912 26.61 -14.83 -2.32
C ILE A 912 26.19 -16.24 -2.80
N GLY A 913 27.18 -17.05 -3.21
CA GLY A 913 27.01 -18.44 -3.60
C GLY A 913 27.04 -19.39 -2.40
N ILE A 914 27.27 -20.67 -2.66
CA ILE A 914 27.37 -21.73 -1.63
C ILE A 914 28.69 -22.50 -1.69
N VAL A 915 29.66 -21.99 -2.46
CA VAL A 915 31.03 -22.50 -2.56
C VAL A 915 32.01 -21.34 -2.39
N ASP A 916 33.14 -21.61 -1.72
CA ASP A 916 34.20 -20.62 -1.52
C ASP A 916 34.81 -20.16 -2.85
N ALA A 917 35.02 -18.86 -3.02
CA ALA A 917 35.67 -18.29 -4.19
C ALA A 917 37.18 -18.11 -3.93
N ASN A 918 38.03 -18.82 -4.69
CA ASN A 918 39.46 -18.90 -4.44
C ASN A 918 40.29 -18.37 -5.62
N ASP A 919 41.35 -17.61 -5.33
CA ASP A 919 42.39 -17.21 -6.30
C ASP A 919 41.88 -16.52 -7.58
N PHE A 920 41.13 -15.43 -7.42
CA PHE A 920 40.64 -14.58 -8.52
C PHE A 920 41.21 -13.16 -8.44
N LYS A 921 40.83 -12.31 -9.40
CA LYS A 921 41.28 -10.91 -9.45
C LYS A 921 40.11 -9.96 -9.54
N ILE A 922 40.32 -8.76 -9.01
CA ILE A 922 39.52 -7.59 -9.34
C ILE A 922 40.40 -6.60 -10.10
N LYS A 923 39.86 -6.00 -11.15
CA LYS A 923 40.56 -5.09 -12.05
C LYS A 923 39.76 -3.81 -12.22
N LEU A 924 40.47 -2.69 -12.22
CA LEU A 924 39.94 -1.37 -12.55
C LEU A 924 40.47 -0.95 -13.91
N TYR A 925 39.55 -0.57 -14.80
CA TYR A 925 39.83 -0.07 -16.13
C TYR A 925 39.39 1.39 -16.25
N SER A 926 40.11 2.16 -17.05
CA SER A 926 39.59 3.40 -17.63
C SER A 926 39.02 3.06 -19.00
N THR A 927 37.78 3.46 -19.27
CA THR A 927 37.14 3.19 -20.55
C THR A 927 37.36 4.38 -21.48
N ASN A 928 37.93 4.13 -22.66
CA ASN A 928 38.06 5.09 -23.75
C ASN A 928 37.30 4.54 -24.97
N ASN A 929 36.83 5.42 -25.86
CA ASN A 929 36.00 5.04 -27.03
C ASN A 929 36.54 3.89 -27.91
N ASP A 930 37.84 3.58 -27.84
CA ASP A 930 38.49 2.55 -28.66
C ASP A 930 38.87 1.26 -27.89
N ALA A 931 39.09 1.31 -26.56
CA ALA A 931 39.47 0.17 -25.72
C ALA A 931 39.48 0.49 -24.22
N ASP A 932 39.32 -0.55 -23.38
CA ASP A 932 39.47 -0.48 -21.92
C ASP A 932 40.96 -0.56 -21.52
N ASP A 933 41.49 0.47 -20.87
CA ASP A 933 42.87 0.53 -20.37
C ASP A 933 42.94 0.07 -18.91
N LEU A 934 43.67 -1.02 -18.64
CA LEU A 934 43.86 -1.53 -17.28
C LEU A 934 44.67 -0.53 -16.43
N ILE A 935 44.06 -0.05 -15.34
CA ILE A 935 44.68 0.90 -14.39
C ILE A 935 45.35 0.16 -13.24
N GLU A 936 44.62 -0.74 -12.58
CA GLU A 936 45.12 -1.47 -11.41
C GLU A 936 44.45 -2.86 -11.35
N SER A 937 45.18 -3.85 -10.82
CA SER A 937 44.69 -5.21 -10.60
C SER A 937 45.10 -5.70 -9.22
N LYS A 938 44.17 -6.34 -8.50
CA LYS A 938 44.39 -6.91 -7.17
C LYS A 938 44.00 -8.38 -7.15
N ASN A 939 44.82 -9.20 -6.51
CA ASN A 939 44.53 -10.62 -6.34
C ASN A 939 43.77 -10.82 -5.03
N ILE A 940 42.69 -11.59 -5.08
CA ILE A 940 41.89 -12.00 -3.94
C ILE A 940 42.12 -13.48 -3.72
N LYS A 941 42.51 -13.85 -2.50
CA LYS A 941 42.87 -15.24 -2.19
C LYS A 941 41.64 -16.11 -1.94
N LEU A 942 40.73 -15.62 -1.11
CA LEU A 942 39.59 -16.38 -0.63
C LEU A 942 38.50 -15.42 -0.16
N ILE A 943 37.27 -15.67 -0.62
CA ILE A 943 36.06 -15.21 0.05
C ILE A 943 35.20 -16.44 0.33
N ASP A 944 35.00 -16.74 1.62
CA ASP A 944 34.21 -17.90 2.07
C ASP A 944 32.77 -17.83 1.55
N ALA A 945 32.12 -18.98 1.40
CA ALA A 945 30.68 -19.02 1.20
C ALA A 945 29.92 -18.64 2.49
N PRO A 946 28.80 -17.89 2.42
CA PRO A 946 27.99 -17.46 3.56
C PRO A 946 27.11 -18.60 4.13
N LEU A 947 27.69 -19.78 4.36
CA LEU A 947 26.96 -20.96 4.87
C LEU A 947 26.48 -20.80 6.32
N ASP A 948 27.08 -19.87 7.06
CA ASP A 948 26.67 -19.45 8.40
C ASP A 948 25.65 -18.28 8.38
N LEU A 949 25.16 -17.89 7.19
CA LEU A 949 24.25 -16.76 6.95
C LEU A 949 24.83 -15.38 7.27
N GLU A 950 26.12 -15.31 7.61
CA GLU A 950 26.82 -14.06 7.80
C GLU A 950 27.38 -13.56 6.47
N ILE A 951 27.37 -12.23 6.29
CA ILE A 951 27.90 -11.57 5.09
C ILE A 951 29.39 -11.90 4.92
N LYS A 952 29.75 -12.47 3.76
CA LYS A 952 31.14 -12.76 3.39
C LYS A 952 31.60 -11.82 2.29
N LYS A 953 32.41 -10.83 2.67
CA LYS A 953 32.92 -9.83 1.72
C LYS A 953 34.34 -9.36 2.03
N GLU A 954 35.06 -8.97 0.98
CA GLU A 954 36.37 -8.33 1.07
C GLU A 954 36.29 -6.90 0.55
N LYS A 955 36.77 -5.94 1.34
CA LYS A 955 36.78 -4.53 0.94
C LYS A 955 38.01 -4.21 0.10
N ILE A 956 37.78 -3.63 -1.07
CA ILE A 956 38.81 -3.26 -2.04
C ILE A 956 38.85 -1.76 -2.24
N ASP A 957 40.06 -1.19 -2.22
CA ASP A 957 40.29 0.23 -2.41
C ASP A 957 41.27 0.48 -3.56
N PHE A 958 40.89 1.18 -4.62
CA PHE A 958 41.81 1.65 -5.68
C PHE A 958 42.26 3.08 -5.42
N LEU A 959 43.55 3.36 -5.68
CA LEU A 959 44.14 4.68 -5.48
C LEU A 959 44.70 5.18 -6.81
N ILE A 960 43.92 6.01 -7.49
CA ILE A 960 44.23 6.46 -8.85
C ILE A 960 44.42 7.97 -8.91
N ASP A 961 45.11 8.41 -9.96
CA ASP A 961 45.20 9.83 -10.27
C ASP A 961 43.83 10.35 -10.71
N LYS A 962 43.47 11.56 -10.25
CA LYS A 962 42.20 12.20 -10.54
C LYS A 962 42.16 12.61 -12.01
N LYS A 963 41.56 11.77 -12.84
CA LYS A 963 41.32 12.03 -14.25
C LYS A 963 39.82 11.91 -14.52
N ILE A 964 39.28 12.91 -15.21
CA ILE A 964 37.89 12.91 -15.65
C ILE A 964 37.74 11.82 -16.71
N GLY A 965 36.72 10.98 -16.57
CA GLY A 965 36.45 9.91 -17.51
C GLY A 965 35.54 8.82 -16.94
N GLU A 966 35.24 7.86 -17.80
CA GLU A 966 34.53 6.65 -17.44
C GLU A 966 35.50 5.56 -16.97
N TYR A 967 35.04 4.78 -16.01
CA TYR A 967 35.79 3.72 -15.37
C TYR A 967 34.91 2.49 -15.22
N LYS A 968 35.55 1.33 -15.22
CA LYS A 968 34.90 0.02 -15.07
C LYS A 968 35.65 -0.82 -14.07
N ILE A 969 34.92 -1.42 -13.12
CA ILE A 969 35.46 -2.43 -12.22
C ILE A 969 34.94 -3.79 -12.70
N VAL A 970 35.82 -4.77 -12.78
CA VAL A 970 35.49 -6.15 -13.15
C VAL A 970 36.12 -7.12 -12.15
N VAL A 971 35.31 -8.00 -11.60
CA VAL A 971 35.71 -9.13 -10.77
C VAL A 971 35.78 -10.37 -11.66
N ASP A 972 36.83 -11.15 -11.47
CA ASP A 972 37.12 -12.39 -12.19
C ASP A 972 36.96 -12.32 -13.72
N ASP A 973 37.52 -11.29 -14.35
CA ASP A 973 37.50 -11.10 -15.82
C ASP A 973 38.17 -12.25 -16.61
N GLU A 974 38.92 -13.12 -15.93
CA GLU A 974 39.53 -14.33 -16.49
C GLU A 974 38.58 -15.55 -16.44
N ASN A 975 37.36 -15.40 -15.91
CA ASN A 975 36.33 -16.42 -15.69
C ASN A 975 36.91 -17.72 -15.10
N LYS A 976 37.67 -17.59 -14.01
CA LYS A 976 38.30 -18.71 -13.30
C LYS A 976 37.35 -19.39 -12.33
N ILE A 977 36.46 -18.61 -11.73
CA ILE A 977 35.44 -19.07 -10.80
C ILE A 977 34.24 -19.51 -11.62
N ASN A 978 33.69 -20.67 -11.29
CA ASN A 978 32.42 -21.09 -11.86
C ASN A 978 31.30 -20.54 -10.99
N GLU A 979 30.51 -19.64 -11.56
CA GLU A 979 29.58 -18.81 -10.79
C GLU A 979 28.11 -19.03 -11.19
N ILE A 980 27.21 -18.84 -10.22
CA ILE A 980 25.77 -18.81 -10.45
C ILE A 980 25.46 -17.84 -11.59
N THR A 981 26.05 -16.64 -11.55
CA THR A 981 25.97 -15.65 -12.61
C THR A 981 27.24 -14.81 -12.65
N GLU A 982 27.49 -14.17 -13.79
CA GLU A 982 28.61 -13.24 -13.99
C GLU A 982 28.09 -11.81 -14.25
N ILE A 983 26.76 -11.61 -14.19
CA ILE A 983 26.11 -10.31 -14.50
C ILE A 983 26.48 -9.25 -13.45
N ASN A 984 26.68 -9.69 -12.22
CA ASN A 984 27.05 -8.93 -11.03
C ASN A 984 28.57 -8.79 -10.85
N ASN A 985 29.38 -9.23 -11.81
CA ASN A 985 30.85 -9.12 -11.75
C ASN A 985 31.40 -7.79 -12.24
N SER A 986 30.57 -6.90 -12.80
CA SER A 986 31.07 -5.64 -13.34
C SER A 986 30.16 -4.45 -13.06
N ILE A 987 30.80 -3.30 -12.82
CA ILE A 987 30.12 -2.01 -12.71
C ILE A 987 30.82 -0.95 -13.54
N ASN A 988 30.07 0.04 -14.02
CA ASN A 988 30.60 1.19 -14.75
C ASN A 988 30.22 2.47 -14.01
N PHE A 989 31.16 3.43 -13.89
CA PHE A 989 30.92 4.70 -13.22
C PHE A 989 31.75 5.83 -13.84
N TYR A 990 31.35 7.07 -13.56
CA TYR A 990 32.00 8.27 -14.08
C TYR A 990 32.70 9.06 -12.97
N LEU A 991 33.93 9.50 -13.22
CA LEU A 991 34.64 10.46 -12.37
C LEU A 991 34.57 11.86 -12.97
N ASN A 992 33.96 12.80 -12.21
CA ASN A 992 33.85 14.22 -12.55
C ASN A 992 35.05 15.06 -12.06
#